data_AF-A0A941E664-F1
#
_entry.id   AF-A0A941E664-F1
#
_cell.length_a   1.000
_cell.length_b   1.000
_cell.length_c   1.000
_cell.angle_alpha   90.00
_cell.angle_beta   90.00
_cell.angle_gamma   90.00
#
_symmetry.space_group_name_H-M   'P 1'
#
loop_
_entity.id
_entity.type
_entity.pdbx_description
1 polymer ?
#
loop_
_entity_poly.entity_id
_entity_poly.type
_entity_poly.pdbx_seq_one_letter_code
_entity_poly.pdbx_strand_id
1 'polypeptide(L)'
;MTSSSSHGRHDRPEPLRKASRAESAQARRDLRTWRTKKYAMVLAGVPIVAIALAGYALASPGRWHHHQPTSAACATASATAGQSSTSTTAAAGGTTSSSAASPSSTSAVSASATGTTAGTSTGTGTASSGTTMSTTATTAAGTGTTTTAAGTGTSTTAAAGTGTTTTTAAGTGTSTTAASTTAAATTGATCANTTAAATTTASATATTVAAATPNPNCTLVVPANPLSAQGLATPYQFVATNAAMGACHEANVNQSAFVQATIYDPATGALSVYDPLVIDQGTTAAAAPVVPTLPAGAVVGIWFGFNATNLTLQDSGGSLASGNCVNGLGASVFGQFADCNAAAFFSAVNQGIAAGKVTVPNPGTAVDGQPCLTTRNFGLIDQDQSDNVTTSYLATANGQTAQNNAANMATLTGATTLANPSDNALLDVFVDPALHCTPWTAPNLGNGGAAATSIALDEIQANAFPANPTALVPENDPMALVNGAFSSQKTNLYRAGVDQSALPAGVSPAVYCGDMDSIQSARLQQDVNLLINQTSPSAAAASNLFTFLAMRLQQSFGNLNCQNFGLANPVSSLATNGAGVVVGAVFAQQTNAVTAGAGNPAEKCVTITNATAQAACALAAVGANTSPTPTPTMTATPRPSGDMHHRSGHHW
;
A
#
# COMPACT_ATOMS: atom_id res chain seq x y z
N MET A 1 14.75 30.12 61.92
CA MET A 1 15.43 29.30 60.88
C MET A 1 14.83 29.67 59.54
N THR A 2 15.66 30.23 58.68
CA THR A 2 15.41 30.71 57.32
C THR A 2 15.13 29.55 56.36
N SER A 3 14.16 29.67 55.46
CA SER A 3 14.21 28.98 54.17
C SER A 3 13.52 29.78 53.09
N SER A 4 14.22 29.89 51.97
CA SER A 4 14.08 30.87 50.89
C SER A 4 13.21 30.34 49.75
N SER A 5 12.36 31.20 49.20
CA SER A 5 11.69 30.98 47.92
C SER A 5 12.70 30.98 46.76
N SER A 6 12.56 30.01 45.85
CA SER A 6 13.30 29.95 44.58
C SER A 6 12.30 30.04 43.43
N HIS A 7 12.39 31.11 42.64
CA HIS A 7 11.65 31.31 41.40
C HIS A 7 12.37 30.57 40.26
N GLY A 8 11.68 29.65 39.59
CA GLY A 8 12.16 28.96 38.39
C GLY A 8 12.21 29.89 37.18
N ARG A 9 13.39 30.00 36.55
CA ARG A 9 13.58 30.64 35.25
C ARG A 9 13.15 29.70 34.13
N HIS A 10 12.43 30.24 33.16
CA HIS A 10 12.13 29.61 31.88
C HIS A 10 13.40 29.50 31.03
N ASP A 11 13.79 28.28 30.68
CA ASP A 11 14.80 28.00 29.66
C ASP A 11 14.22 28.24 28.26
N ARG A 12 14.97 28.99 27.45
CA ARG A 12 14.67 29.23 26.03
C ARG A 12 15.11 28.02 25.20
N PRO A 13 14.40 27.66 24.12
CA PRO A 13 14.80 26.58 23.22
C PRO A 13 16.12 26.93 22.50
N GLU A 14 17.06 26.01 22.57
CA GLU A 14 18.36 26.07 21.91
C GLU A 14 18.18 25.91 20.38
N PRO A 15 18.89 26.69 19.53
CA PRO A 15 18.80 26.55 18.08
C PRO A 15 19.37 25.20 17.62
N LEU A 16 18.66 24.57 16.67
CA LEU A 16 19.03 23.29 16.04
C LEU A 16 20.50 23.30 15.60
N ARG A 17 21.29 22.45 16.26
CA ARG A 17 22.71 22.26 15.98
C ARG A 17 22.89 21.71 14.56
N LYS A 18 23.74 22.36 13.76
CA LYS A 18 24.14 21.88 12.44
C LYS A 18 24.80 20.49 12.58
N ALA A 19 24.39 19.54 11.75
CA ALA A 19 24.97 18.22 11.69
C ALA A 19 26.50 18.30 11.53
N SER A 20 27.20 17.57 12.38
CA SER A 20 28.64 17.44 12.36
C SER A 20 29.11 16.71 11.09
N ARG A 21 30.35 16.97 10.67
CA ARG A 21 30.98 16.26 9.54
C ARG A 21 30.99 14.73 9.75
N ALA A 22 30.98 14.26 10.99
CA ALA A 22 30.91 12.84 11.34
C ALA A 22 29.53 12.23 11.04
N GLU A 23 28.44 12.94 11.37
CA GLU A 23 27.07 12.53 11.04
C GLU A 23 26.84 12.52 9.52
N SER A 24 27.37 13.52 8.79
CA SER A 24 27.32 13.51 7.31
C SER A 24 28.19 12.40 6.68
N ALA A 25 29.22 11.92 7.37
CA ALA A 25 30.03 10.80 6.90
C ALA A 25 29.35 9.45 7.17
N GLN A 26 28.66 9.31 8.31
CA GLN A 26 27.86 8.15 8.65
C GLN A 26 26.68 8.00 7.67
N ALA A 27 25.93 9.07 7.44
CA ALA A 27 24.83 9.08 6.46
C ALA A 27 25.30 8.69 5.04
N ARG A 28 26.50 9.12 4.63
CA ARG A 28 27.10 8.71 3.35
C ARG A 28 27.58 7.26 3.31
N ARG A 29 27.90 6.65 4.46
CA ARG A 29 28.18 5.22 4.55
C ARG A 29 26.88 4.43 4.46
N ASP A 30 25.87 4.81 5.22
CA ASP A 30 24.55 4.18 5.23
C ASP A 30 23.90 4.23 3.83
N LEU A 31 24.09 5.33 3.09
CA LEU A 31 23.66 5.45 1.69
C LEU A 31 24.38 4.48 0.74
N ARG A 32 25.66 4.17 0.99
CA ARG A 32 26.43 3.19 0.18
C ARG A 32 26.00 1.77 0.51
N THR A 33 25.78 1.45 1.78
CA THR A 33 25.25 0.14 2.23
C THR A 33 23.83 -0.09 1.73
N TRP A 34 23.00 0.95 1.72
CA TRP A 34 21.66 0.90 1.14
C TRP A 34 21.70 0.72 -0.38
N ARG A 35 22.57 1.45 -1.10
CA ARG A 35 22.80 1.22 -2.54
C ARG A 35 23.26 -0.21 -2.82
N THR A 36 24.18 -0.77 -2.03
CA THR A 36 24.63 -2.15 -2.24
C THR A 36 23.53 -3.18 -1.94
N LYS A 37 22.66 -2.95 -0.93
CA LYS A 37 21.51 -3.83 -0.65
C LYS A 37 20.41 -3.71 -1.72
N LYS A 38 20.10 -2.50 -2.19
CA LYS A 38 19.11 -2.27 -3.25
C LYS A 38 19.62 -2.75 -4.62
N TYR A 39 20.90 -2.52 -4.95
CA TYR A 39 21.51 -3.11 -6.15
C TYR A 39 21.67 -4.63 -6.04
N ALA A 40 21.89 -5.19 -4.84
CA ALA A 40 21.88 -6.65 -4.66
C ALA A 40 20.47 -7.23 -4.83
N MET A 41 19.41 -6.56 -4.36
CA MET A 41 18.02 -6.97 -4.63
C MET A 41 17.62 -6.79 -6.11
N VAL A 42 18.08 -5.73 -6.77
CA VAL A 42 17.81 -5.49 -8.20
C VAL A 42 18.65 -6.39 -9.11
N LEU A 43 19.89 -6.74 -8.73
CA LEU A 43 20.76 -7.64 -9.51
C LEU A 43 20.55 -9.12 -9.19
N ALA A 44 20.06 -9.50 -8.00
CA ALA A 44 19.62 -10.87 -7.73
C ALA A 44 18.35 -11.26 -8.51
N GLY A 45 17.64 -10.28 -9.07
CA GLY A 45 16.50 -10.48 -9.99
C GLY A 45 16.84 -10.42 -11.49
N VAL A 46 18.12 -10.33 -11.89
CA VAL A 46 18.52 -10.29 -13.30
C VAL A 46 19.44 -11.46 -13.62
N PRO A 47 19.00 -12.52 -14.32
CA PRO A 47 19.93 -13.51 -14.84
C PRO A 47 20.76 -12.90 -15.98
N ILE A 48 22.06 -13.16 -15.88
CA ILE A 48 23.13 -12.81 -16.79
C ILE A 48 22.80 -13.19 -18.24
N VAL A 49 22.58 -12.21 -19.11
CA VAL A 49 22.76 -12.35 -20.56
C VAL A 49 23.99 -11.55 -20.95
N ALA A 50 25.16 -12.08 -20.58
CA ALA A 50 26.45 -11.51 -20.98
C ALA A 50 27.57 -12.56 -21.04
N ILE A 51 27.31 -13.79 -21.51
CA ILE A 51 28.34 -14.65 -22.15
C ILE A 51 27.64 -15.43 -23.27
N ALA A 52 27.55 -14.85 -24.47
CA ALA A 52 27.26 -15.57 -25.71
C ALA A 52 27.80 -14.88 -26.98
N LEU A 53 28.75 -13.93 -26.85
CA LEU A 53 29.36 -13.22 -27.99
C LEU A 53 30.88 -13.07 -27.84
N ALA A 54 31.58 -14.11 -27.38
CA ALA A 54 33.04 -14.13 -27.35
C ALA A 54 33.62 -15.53 -27.67
N GLY A 55 33.02 -16.23 -28.65
CA GLY A 55 33.41 -17.61 -29.00
C GLY A 55 33.64 -17.88 -30.49
N TYR A 56 33.59 -16.86 -31.36
CA TYR A 56 33.88 -17.04 -32.78
C TYR A 56 34.60 -15.82 -33.35
N ALA A 57 35.92 -15.95 -33.54
CA ALA A 57 36.72 -15.39 -34.64
C ALA A 57 38.18 -15.15 -34.21
N LEU A 58 38.99 -16.21 -34.25
CA LEU A 58 40.44 -16.08 -34.46
C LEU A 58 40.82 -16.98 -35.64
N ALA A 59 40.79 -16.39 -36.84
CA ALA A 59 41.67 -16.72 -37.96
C ALA A 59 41.52 -15.63 -39.05
N SER A 60 42.56 -14.82 -39.18
CA SER A 60 42.77 -13.71 -40.14
C SER A 60 42.88 -14.20 -41.61
N PRO A 61 43.24 -13.37 -42.62
CA PRO A 61 43.04 -11.92 -42.80
C PRO A 61 42.50 -11.55 -44.21
N GLY A 62 42.07 -10.29 -44.41
CA GLY A 62 42.39 -9.60 -45.67
C GLY A 62 41.39 -8.61 -46.26
N ARG A 63 41.86 -7.35 -46.34
CA ARG A 63 41.60 -6.32 -47.38
C ARG A 63 40.31 -5.46 -47.29
N TRP A 64 40.56 -4.22 -46.84
CA TRP A 64 40.04 -2.93 -47.29
C TRP A 64 39.14 -2.90 -48.53
N HIS A 65 38.00 -2.20 -48.45
CA HIS A 65 37.74 -0.93 -49.15
C HIS A 65 36.47 -0.23 -48.63
N HIS A 66 36.52 1.11 -48.62
CA HIS A 66 35.44 2.04 -48.32
C HIS A 66 34.25 1.93 -49.29
N HIS A 67 33.02 2.14 -48.82
CA HIS A 67 32.10 3.17 -49.34
C HIS A 67 30.86 3.36 -48.46
N GLN A 68 30.45 4.61 -48.36
CA GLN A 68 29.27 5.13 -47.66
C GLN A 68 27.96 4.98 -48.48
N PRO A 69 26.79 5.29 -47.90
CA PRO A 69 25.55 4.57 -48.11
C PRO A 69 24.57 5.26 -49.08
N THR A 70 23.60 4.50 -49.59
CA THR A 70 22.31 5.05 -50.04
C THR A 70 21.15 4.12 -49.70
N SER A 71 20.10 4.78 -49.24
CA SER A 71 18.71 4.40 -49.01
C SER A 71 18.04 3.68 -50.19
N ALA A 72 17.10 2.77 -49.90
CA ALA A 72 15.66 2.96 -50.15
C ALA A 72 14.87 1.64 -50.27
N ALA A 73 13.66 1.72 -49.73
CA ALA A 73 12.39 1.24 -50.31
C ALA A 73 12.02 -0.25 -50.33
N CYS A 74 10.76 -0.43 -49.91
CA CYS A 74 9.85 -1.55 -50.01
C CYS A 74 9.84 -2.26 -51.38
N ALA A 75 9.63 -3.59 -51.34
CA ALA A 75 8.66 -4.24 -52.22
C ALA A 75 8.24 -5.61 -51.66
N THR A 76 6.93 -5.81 -51.69
CA THR A 76 6.13 -7.03 -51.54
C THR A 76 6.51 -8.13 -52.53
N ALA A 77 6.35 -9.42 -52.17
CA ALA A 77 5.64 -10.42 -52.97
C ALA A 77 5.58 -11.80 -52.29
N SER A 78 4.51 -12.52 -52.64
CA SER A 78 3.94 -13.72 -52.02
C SER A 78 4.59 -15.06 -52.36
N ALA A 79 4.29 -16.01 -51.46
CA ALA A 79 4.07 -17.46 -51.60
C ALA A 79 4.47 -18.21 -52.89
N THR A 80 5.11 -19.37 -52.69
CA THR A 80 4.80 -20.58 -53.48
C THR A 80 5.10 -21.85 -52.70
N ALA A 81 4.19 -22.81 -52.86
CA ALA A 81 4.18 -24.13 -52.26
C ALA A 81 5.25 -25.07 -52.85
N GLY A 82 5.61 -26.10 -52.09
CA GLY A 82 6.39 -27.24 -52.57
C GLY A 82 6.33 -28.41 -51.61
N GLN A 83 5.34 -29.28 -51.81
CA GLN A 83 5.32 -30.64 -51.27
C GLN A 83 6.43 -31.48 -51.93
N SER A 84 7.10 -32.35 -51.18
CA SER A 84 7.40 -33.70 -51.70
C SER A 84 7.66 -34.70 -50.58
N SER A 85 7.03 -35.85 -50.76
CA SER A 85 7.04 -37.11 -50.03
C SER A 85 8.34 -37.90 -50.20
N THR A 86 8.74 -38.71 -49.21
CA THR A 86 8.97 -40.16 -49.38
C THR A 86 9.21 -40.89 -48.05
N SER A 87 8.57 -42.05 -47.94
CA SER A 87 8.80 -43.16 -47.01
C SER A 87 10.14 -43.87 -47.31
N THR A 88 10.74 -44.80 -46.55
CA THR A 88 10.20 -46.07 -45.99
C THR A 88 11.36 -46.83 -45.28
N THR A 89 11.06 -47.60 -44.20
CA THR A 89 11.67 -48.90 -43.73
C THR A 89 13.20 -49.03 -43.48
N ALA A 90 13.77 -49.93 -42.66
CA ALA A 90 13.38 -50.78 -41.53
C ALA A 90 14.65 -51.56 -41.07
N ALA A 91 14.65 -51.97 -39.79
CA ALA A 91 15.13 -53.25 -39.24
C ALA A 91 16.63 -53.56 -38.99
N ALA A 92 16.81 -54.20 -37.81
CA ALA A 92 17.81 -55.18 -37.36
C ALA A 92 19.27 -54.69 -37.15
N GLY A 93 20.02 -55.11 -36.13
CA GLY A 93 19.85 -56.15 -35.11
C GLY A 93 21.24 -56.52 -34.55
N GLY A 94 21.28 -57.03 -33.32
CA GLY A 94 22.41 -57.78 -32.73
C GLY A 94 23.56 -56.96 -32.11
N THR A 95 24.27 -57.35 -31.06
CA THR A 95 24.18 -58.39 -30.01
C THR A 95 25.49 -58.30 -29.20
N THR A 96 25.45 -58.61 -27.89
CA THR A 96 26.53 -59.22 -27.04
C THR A 96 27.78 -58.36 -26.76
N SER A 97 28.46 -58.34 -25.60
CA SER A 97 28.63 -59.24 -24.44
C SER A 97 29.36 -58.44 -23.33
N SER A 98 28.92 -58.41 -22.06
CA SER A 98 29.38 -59.24 -20.91
C SER A 98 30.68 -58.81 -20.18
N SER A 99 30.55 -58.46 -18.88
CA SER A 99 31.34 -58.91 -17.70
C SER A 99 31.05 -57.93 -16.54
N ALA A 100 30.34 -58.25 -15.44
CA ALA A 100 30.48 -59.28 -14.40
C ALA A 100 31.68 -59.09 -13.46
N ALA A 101 31.45 -58.54 -12.26
CA ALA A 101 31.97 -59.04 -10.97
C ALA A 101 31.41 -58.24 -9.77
N SER A 102 30.99 -58.97 -8.74
CA SER A 102 30.49 -58.59 -7.39
C SER A 102 31.61 -58.92 -6.35
N PRO A 103 31.42 -58.97 -4.99
CA PRO A 103 30.47 -58.34 -4.05
C PRO A 103 31.11 -57.87 -2.69
N SER A 104 30.25 -57.44 -1.75
CA SER A 104 30.24 -57.71 -0.27
C SER A 104 30.72 -56.67 0.76
N SER A 105 29.81 -56.31 1.69
CA SER A 105 29.89 -56.38 3.18
C SER A 105 28.73 -55.56 3.81
N THR A 106 27.68 -56.18 4.35
CA THR A 106 27.41 -56.49 5.78
C THR A 106 27.59 -55.34 6.78
N SER A 107 26.49 -54.89 7.41
CA SER A 107 26.30 -54.92 8.88
C SER A 107 24.85 -54.61 9.26
N ALA A 108 24.30 -55.48 10.12
CA ALA A 108 23.03 -55.36 10.80
C ALA A 108 23.29 -55.00 12.28
N VAL A 109 22.39 -54.24 12.91
CA VAL A 109 22.13 -54.32 14.36
C VAL A 109 20.62 -54.11 14.61
N SER A 110 20.09 -54.99 15.46
CA SER A 110 18.69 -55.17 15.81
C SER A 110 18.27 -54.43 17.10
N ALA A 111 16.96 -54.25 17.21
CA ALA A 111 16.09 -54.40 18.40
C ALA A 111 16.14 -53.37 19.55
N SER A 112 14.96 -52.84 19.90
CA SER A 112 14.27 -53.23 21.15
C SER A 112 12.92 -52.51 21.29
N ALA A 113 11.85 -53.28 21.32
CA ALA A 113 10.52 -52.89 21.74
C ALA A 113 10.37 -53.02 23.26
N THR A 114 9.55 -52.17 23.87
CA THR A 114 8.81 -52.52 25.09
C THR A 114 7.39 -51.98 24.95
N GLY A 115 6.43 -52.88 25.05
CA GLY A 115 5.01 -52.59 25.19
C GLY A 115 4.50 -53.16 26.52
N THR A 116 3.38 -52.60 26.98
CA THR A 116 2.44 -53.17 27.96
C THR A 116 1.12 -52.41 27.74
N THR A 117 0.12 -53.03 27.09
CA THR A 117 -1.11 -53.65 27.68
C THR A 117 -1.93 -52.68 28.53
N ALA A 118 -3.26 -52.53 28.43
CA ALA A 118 -4.39 -53.31 27.94
C ALA A 118 -5.55 -52.31 27.65
N GLY A 119 -6.68 -52.56 27.01
CA GLY A 119 -7.38 -53.74 26.52
C GLY A 119 -8.87 -53.36 26.39
N THR A 120 -9.58 -53.99 25.44
CA THR A 120 -11.05 -54.28 25.45
C THR A 120 -12.00 -53.05 25.31
N SER A 121 -13.06 -52.97 24.51
CA SER A 121 -13.77 -53.85 23.56
C SER A 121 -14.90 -53.05 22.88
N THR A 122 -15.20 -53.39 21.62
CA THR A 122 -16.52 -53.48 20.94
C THR A 122 -17.64 -52.44 21.19
N GLY A 123 -18.23 -51.98 20.07
CA GLY A 123 -19.71 -51.84 19.99
C GLY A 123 -20.25 -50.61 19.27
N THR A 124 -20.52 -50.76 17.96
CA THR A 124 -21.73 -50.35 17.21
C THR A 124 -22.61 -49.18 17.70
N GLY A 125 -23.00 -48.30 16.76
CA GLY A 125 -24.41 -47.86 16.65
C GLY A 125 -24.69 -46.35 16.65
N THR A 126 -24.78 -45.80 15.45
CA THR A 126 -25.86 -44.94 14.89
C THR A 126 -26.65 -43.92 15.76
N ALA A 127 -26.77 -42.72 15.16
CA ALA A 127 -27.93 -41.80 15.12
C ALA A 127 -28.10 -40.68 16.18
N SER A 128 -27.92 -39.46 15.65
CA SER A 128 -28.89 -38.33 15.59
C SER A 128 -29.30 -37.55 16.84
N SER A 129 -29.42 -36.24 16.58
CA SER A 129 -30.14 -35.18 17.32
C SER A 129 -29.25 -34.49 18.37
N GLY A 130 -28.88 -33.21 18.24
CA GLY A 130 -29.76 -32.08 18.00
C GLY A 130 -30.30 -31.60 19.35
N THR A 131 -29.74 -30.51 19.90
CA THR A 131 -30.35 -29.47 20.78
C THR A 131 -29.26 -28.69 21.53
N THR A 132 -29.16 -27.40 21.18
CA THR A 132 -29.12 -26.22 22.07
C THR A 132 -28.54 -26.33 23.49
N MET A 133 -27.48 -25.57 23.77
CA MET A 133 -27.21 -24.90 25.07
C MET A 133 -26.51 -23.57 24.73
N SER A 134 -27.09 -22.40 24.99
CA SER A 134 -27.39 -21.76 26.28
C SER A 134 -26.17 -21.53 27.17
N THR A 135 -25.90 -20.24 27.32
CA THR A 135 -24.98 -19.53 28.22
C THR A 135 -24.87 -20.08 29.64
N THR A 136 -23.67 -20.06 30.21
CA THR A 136 -23.46 -19.79 31.64
C THR A 136 -22.15 -19.05 31.85
N ALA A 137 -22.28 -17.81 32.32
CA ALA A 137 -21.21 -17.00 32.88
C ALA A 137 -20.82 -17.52 34.26
N THR A 138 -19.53 -17.46 34.59
CA THR A 138 -19.06 -17.64 35.98
C THR A 138 -18.44 -16.34 36.44
N THR A 139 -19.09 -15.70 37.40
CA THR A 139 -18.62 -14.55 38.17
C THR A 139 -17.68 -15.03 39.28
N ALA A 140 -16.57 -14.31 39.50
CA ALA A 140 -15.81 -14.38 40.74
C ALA A 140 -15.74 -12.98 41.35
N ALA A 141 -16.27 -12.87 42.57
CA ALA A 141 -16.35 -11.67 43.36
C ALA A 141 -15.01 -11.34 44.05
N GLY A 142 -14.71 -10.05 44.15
CA GLY A 142 -13.68 -9.48 45.02
C GLY A 142 -14.19 -8.19 45.63
N THR A 143 -14.41 -8.22 46.94
CA THR A 143 -15.01 -7.21 47.82
C THR A 143 -14.07 -6.10 48.28
N GLY A 144 -14.63 -4.91 48.55
CA GLY A 144 -14.10 -3.84 49.43
C GLY A 144 -13.54 -2.64 48.68
N THR A 145 -13.86 -1.37 48.94
CA THR A 145 -14.51 -0.73 50.10
C THR A 145 -14.97 0.67 49.69
N THR A 146 -16.09 1.09 50.27
CA THR A 146 -16.80 2.36 50.12
C THR A 146 -16.13 3.52 50.86
N THR A 147 -16.09 4.70 50.23
CA THR A 147 -16.25 6.01 50.90
C THR A 147 -16.96 6.97 49.96
N THR A 148 -18.22 7.25 50.26
CA THR A 148 -19.07 8.26 49.62
C THR A 148 -18.96 9.55 50.43
N ALA A 149 -18.66 10.67 49.78
CA ALA A 149 -18.89 12.00 50.33
C ALA A 149 -19.81 12.75 49.37
N ALA A 150 -21.02 13.01 49.84
CA ALA A 150 -22.03 13.83 49.20
C ALA A 150 -21.64 15.31 49.28
N GLY A 151 -21.89 16.05 48.20
CA GLY A 151 -21.82 17.50 48.15
C GLY A 151 -23.04 18.05 47.41
N THR A 152 -24.10 18.30 48.16
CA THR A 152 -25.27 19.09 47.79
C THR A 152 -24.91 20.57 47.60
N GLY A 153 -25.37 21.19 46.51
CA GLY A 153 -25.31 22.63 46.29
C GLY A 153 -26.40 23.09 45.34
N THR A 154 -27.48 23.63 45.90
CA THR A 154 -28.68 24.13 45.21
C THR A 154 -28.60 25.65 45.05
N SER A 155 -29.02 26.16 43.88
CA SER A 155 -29.71 27.45 43.62
C SER A 155 -29.07 28.79 44.05
N THR A 156 -28.96 29.74 43.11
CA THR A 156 -29.82 30.96 43.09
C THR A 156 -29.76 31.73 41.77
N THR A 157 -30.94 32.22 41.38
CA THR A 157 -31.31 33.07 40.24
C THR A 157 -31.22 34.58 40.59
N ALA A 158 -31.38 35.43 39.55
CA ALA A 158 -31.75 36.87 39.53
C ALA A 158 -30.59 37.90 39.57
N ALA A 159 -30.61 39.06 38.89
CA ALA A 159 -31.49 39.66 37.88
C ALA A 159 -30.86 40.98 37.33
N ALA A 160 -31.34 41.40 36.15
CA ALA A 160 -31.67 42.76 35.69
C ALA A 160 -30.59 43.86 35.44
N GLY A 161 -30.80 44.58 34.31
CA GLY A 161 -30.24 45.91 34.01
C GLY A 161 -30.08 46.20 32.50
N THR A 162 -31.16 46.31 31.70
CA THR A 162 -31.72 47.56 31.11
C THR A 162 -30.76 48.53 30.39
N GLY A 163 -31.06 48.83 29.10
CA GLY A 163 -30.76 50.15 28.50
C GLY A 163 -30.56 50.25 26.97
N THR A 164 -31.66 50.25 26.19
CA THR A 164 -32.03 51.18 25.07
C THR A 164 -30.96 51.71 24.08
N THR A 165 -30.98 51.31 22.79
CA THR A 165 -31.58 51.95 21.58
C THR A 165 -31.12 53.36 21.19
N THR A 166 -30.55 53.49 19.97
CA THR A 166 -31.01 54.47 18.97
C THR A 166 -30.73 54.00 17.54
N THR A 167 -31.76 54.09 16.70
CA THR A 167 -31.84 53.98 15.24
C THR A 167 -31.11 55.13 14.50
N THR A 168 -30.76 54.98 13.22
CA THR A 168 -31.44 55.63 12.06
C THR A 168 -30.81 55.22 10.71
N ALA A 169 -31.70 55.19 9.72
CA ALA A 169 -31.70 54.70 8.35
C ALA A 169 -30.82 55.41 7.28
N ALA A 170 -30.66 54.65 6.19
CA ALA A 170 -30.82 54.99 4.77
C ALA A 170 -29.93 56.04 4.07
N GLY A 171 -29.43 55.64 2.88
CA GLY A 171 -28.86 56.53 1.88
C GLY A 171 -28.30 55.80 0.67
N THR A 172 -29.14 55.69 -0.36
CA THR A 172 -28.89 55.33 -1.78
C THR A 172 -27.62 55.92 -2.41
N GLY A 173 -26.99 55.17 -3.31
CA GLY A 173 -25.95 55.68 -4.22
C GLY A 173 -25.67 54.72 -5.39
N THR A 174 -25.83 55.24 -6.60
CA THR A 174 -26.05 54.56 -7.88
C THR A 174 -24.75 54.30 -8.65
N SER A 175 -24.79 53.27 -9.52
CA SER A 175 -24.01 52.98 -10.74
C SER A 175 -22.93 53.97 -11.21
N THR A 176 -21.76 53.43 -11.59
CA THR A 176 -21.18 53.72 -12.92
C THR A 176 -20.28 52.57 -13.39
N THR A 177 -20.73 51.90 -14.44
CA THR A 177 -19.95 51.09 -15.38
C THR A 177 -19.06 51.99 -16.24
N ALA A 178 -17.81 51.61 -16.48
CA ALA A 178 -17.05 52.09 -17.63
C ALA A 178 -16.22 50.96 -18.22
N ALA A 179 -16.69 50.45 -19.35
CA ALA A 179 -15.93 49.68 -20.31
C ALA A 179 -15.06 50.64 -21.14
N SER A 180 -13.88 50.19 -21.58
CA SER A 180 -13.24 50.77 -22.75
C SER A 180 -12.60 49.69 -23.62
N THR A 181 -12.92 49.85 -24.90
CA THR A 181 -12.76 49.03 -26.09
C THR A 181 -11.33 48.88 -26.63
N THR A 182 -11.20 47.84 -27.45
CA THR A 182 -10.15 47.45 -28.41
C THR A 182 -9.86 48.48 -29.52
N ALA A 183 -8.62 48.54 -30.02
CA ALA A 183 -8.17 48.68 -31.44
C ALA A 183 -6.70 49.20 -31.48
N ALA A 184 -5.69 48.47 -31.97
CA ALA A 184 -5.35 48.10 -33.35
C ALA A 184 -4.64 49.19 -34.19
N ALA A 185 -3.32 49.00 -34.34
CA ALA A 185 -2.50 49.04 -35.57
C ALA A 185 -2.11 50.35 -36.32
N THR A 186 -0.79 50.42 -36.60
CA THR A 186 -0.08 50.91 -37.83
C THR A 186 -0.11 52.43 -38.13
N THR A 187 0.93 53.14 -38.61
CA THR A 187 2.19 52.86 -39.37
C THR A 187 3.03 54.15 -39.41
N GLY A 188 4.35 54.08 -39.64
CA GLY A 188 5.14 55.24 -40.10
C GLY A 188 6.66 55.11 -39.91
N ALA A 189 7.38 54.88 -41.00
CA ALA A 189 8.79 54.52 -41.08
C ALA A 189 9.78 55.71 -41.02
N THR A 190 11.00 55.45 -40.51
CA THR A 190 12.22 56.12 -40.97
C THR A 190 13.40 55.15 -40.96
N CYS A 191 14.10 55.09 -42.08
CA CYS A 191 15.27 54.26 -42.36
C CYS A 191 16.52 54.74 -41.60
N ALA A 192 17.32 53.81 -41.08
CA ALA A 192 18.76 54.00 -40.87
C ALA A 192 19.49 52.67 -41.01
N ASN A 193 20.40 52.61 -41.99
CA ASN A 193 21.37 51.54 -42.22
C ASN A 193 22.30 51.39 -41.01
N THR A 194 22.52 50.16 -40.53
CA THR A 194 23.80 49.74 -39.92
C THR A 194 23.96 48.22 -39.97
N THR A 195 24.90 47.81 -40.81
CA THR A 195 25.82 46.66 -40.73
C THR A 195 25.46 45.47 -39.82
N ALA A 196 25.30 44.32 -40.48
CA ALA A 196 25.17 42.99 -39.92
C ALA A 196 26.36 42.56 -39.04
N ALA A 197 26.07 42.13 -37.81
CA ALA A 197 26.92 41.26 -37.02
C ALA A 197 26.19 39.92 -36.84
N ALA A 198 26.76 38.85 -37.39
CA ALA A 198 26.25 37.49 -37.27
C ALA A 198 26.21 37.08 -35.80
N THR A 199 25.01 37.02 -35.23
CA THR A 199 24.80 36.48 -33.88
C THR A 199 24.63 34.97 -34.01
N THR A 200 25.68 34.22 -33.71
CA THR A 200 25.64 32.77 -33.60
C THR A 200 24.69 32.40 -32.46
N THR A 201 23.48 31.97 -32.81
CA THR A 201 22.52 31.43 -31.85
C THR A 201 23.03 30.05 -31.45
N ALA A 202 23.75 29.97 -30.33
CA ALA A 202 24.10 28.71 -29.71
C ALA A 202 22.79 28.01 -29.30
N SER A 203 22.41 26.96 -30.03
CA SER A 203 21.37 26.03 -29.60
C SER A 203 21.83 25.43 -28.29
N ALA A 204 21.26 25.89 -27.18
CA ALA A 204 21.44 25.28 -25.87
C ALA A 204 20.94 23.84 -25.97
N THR A 205 21.87 22.91 -26.04
CA THR A 205 21.60 21.49 -25.90
C THR A 205 20.98 21.32 -24.52
N ALA A 206 19.67 21.07 -24.46
CA ALA A 206 18.96 20.80 -23.23
C ALA A 206 19.64 19.60 -22.57
N THR A 207 20.45 19.88 -21.56
CA THR A 207 21.06 18.85 -20.75
C THR A 207 19.90 18.26 -19.97
N THR A 208 19.49 17.04 -20.32
CA THR A 208 18.52 16.28 -19.56
C THR A 208 19.12 16.07 -18.17
N VAL A 209 18.71 16.92 -17.21
CA VAL A 209 19.05 16.74 -15.81
C VAL A 209 18.45 15.40 -15.42
N ALA A 210 19.31 14.42 -15.14
CA ALA A 210 18.87 13.14 -14.61
C ALA A 210 17.97 13.42 -13.40
N ALA A 211 16.76 12.85 -13.40
CA ALA A 211 15.80 13.05 -12.33
C ALA A 211 16.49 12.76 -10.99
N ALA A 212 16.41 13.71 -10.06
CA ALA A 212 17.03 13.56 -8.76
C ALA A 212 16.44 12.31 -8.08
N THR A 213 17.31 11.49 -7.48
CA THR A 213 16.83 10.34 -6.70
C THR A 213 15.94 10.86 -5.57
N PRO A 214 14.70 10.36 -5.45
CA PRO A 214 13.80 10.79 -4.38
C PRO A 214 14.43 10.56 -3.00
N ASN A 215 14.35 11.56 -2.12
CA ASN A 215 14.77 11.46 -0.73
C ASN A 215 13.90 10.41 0.02
N PRO A 216 14.50 9.34 0.56
CA PRO A 216 13.74 8.28 1.21
C PRO A 216 13.24 8.65 2.62
N ASN A 217 13.72 9.74 3.22
CA ASN A 217 13.41 10.13 4.59
C ASN A 217 12.80 11.53 4.63
N CYS A 218 11.52 11.60 4.94
CA CYS A 218 10.76 12.83 4.96
C CYS A 218 10.05 13.01 6.31
N THR A 219 9.64 14.24 6.57
CA THR A 219 9.02 14.67 7.82
C THR A 219 7.69 15.31 7.52
N LEU A 220 6.66 14.97 8.29
CA LEU A 220 5.41 15.72 8.37
C LEU A 220 5.40 16.58 9.62
N VAL A 221 5.23 17.88 9.43
CA VAL A 221 4.93 18.80 10.53
C VAL A 221 3.45 18.68 10.85
N VAL A 222 3.14 18.17 12.04
CA VAL A 222 1.77 17.92 12.49
C VAL A 222 1.12 19.25 12.91
N PRO A 223 -0.05 19.63 12.36
CA PRO A 223 -0.77 20.84 12.74
C PRO A 223 -1.10 20.90 14.24
N ALA A 224 -1.20 22.11 14.79
CA ALA A 224 -1.66 22.29 16.16
C ALA A 224 -3.09 21.76 16.34
N ASN A 225 -3.37 21.14 17.48
CA ASN A 225 -4.66 20.52 17.82
C ASN A 225 -5.17 19.57 16.72
N PRO A 226 -4.38 18.55 16.32
CA PRO A 226 -4.67 17.75 15.12
C PRO A 226 -6.00 16.98 15.20
N LEU A 227 -6.52 16.74 16.40
CA LEU A 227 -7.79 16.04 16.64
C LEU A 227 -9.05 16.94 16.54
N SER A 228 -8.86 18.24 16.27
CA SER A 228 -9.97 19.20 16.12
C SER A 228 -10.41 19.35 14.66
N ALA A 229 -11.61 19.86 14.40
CA ALA A 229 -12.09 20.14 13.05
C ALA A 229 -11.11 21.04 12.25
N GLN A 230 -10.61 22.09 12.89
CA GLN A 230 -9.63 22.99 12.27
C GLN A 230 -8.27 22.32 12.07
N GLY A 231 -7.83 21.49 13.03
CA GLY A 231 -6.59 20.73 12.94
C GLY A 231 -6.60 19.74 11.77
N LEU A 232 -7.68 18.97 11.64
CA LEU A 232 -7.90 18.05 10.51
C LEU A 232 -7.86 18.78 9.16
N ALA A 233 -8.49 19.96 9.07
CA ALA A 233 -8.53 20.74 7.84
C ALA A 233 -7.26 21.56 7.56
N THR A 234 -6.32 21.63 8.51
CA THR A 234 -5.06 22.36 8.31
C THR A 234 -4.06 21.44 7.61
N PRO A 235 -3.50 21.81 6.44
CA PRO A 235 -2.57 20.96 5.74
C PRO A 235 -1.30 20.65 6.55
N TYR A 236 -0.94 19.36 6.60
CA TYR A 236 0.34 18.90 7.11
C TYR A 236 1.44 19.36 6.17
N GLN A 237 2.54 19.86 6.72
CA GLN A 237 3.67 20.35 5.91
C GLN A 237 4.70 19.25 5.71
N PHE A 238 5.01 18.96 4.45
CA PHE A 238 5.93 17.92 4.06
C PHE A 238 7.31 18.50 3.74
N VAL A 239 8.34 17.96 4.37
CA VAL A 239 9.72 18.44 4.24
C VAL A 239 10.71 17.29 4.29
N ALA A 240 11.92 17.50 3.75
CA ALA A 240 13.01 16.57 3.93
C ALA A 240 13.49 16.53 5.39
N THR A 241 13.55 15.34 5.99
CA THR A 241 14.15 15.14 7.33
C THR A 241 15.62 15.56 7.32
N ASN A 242 16.30 15.27 6.22
CA ASN A 242 17.64 15.76 5.93
C ASN A 242 17.70 16.35 4.54
N ALA A 243 17.68 17.68 4.44
CA ALA A 243 17.74 18.40 3.16
C ALA A 243 19.00 18.10 2.33
N ALA A 244 20.10 17.62 2.95
CA ALA A 244 21.30 17.22 2.22
C ALA A 244 21.12 15.93 1.39
N MET A 245 20.02 15.20 1.60
CA MET A 245 19.65 14.00 0.84
C MET A 245 18.68 14.30 -0.32
N GLY A 246 18.41 15.58 -0.59
CA GLY A 246 17.43 16.02 -1.58
C GLY A 246 16.12 16.49 -0.93
N ALA A 247 15.27 17.13 -1.73
CA ALA A 247 13.95 17.57 -1.29
C ALA A 247 12.96 16.39 -1.20
N CYS A 248 11.89 16.63 -0.45
CA CYS A 248 10.71 15.79 -0.46
C CYS A 248 9.59 16.59 -1.14
N HIS A 249 8.90 15.93 -2.07
CA HIS A 249 7.83 16.52 -2.86
C HIS A 249 6.62 15.61 -2.81
N GLU A 250 5.50 16.11 -2.30
CA GLU A 250 4.28 15.35 -2.09
C GLU A 250 3.69 14.86 -3.41
N ALA A 251 3.80 15.66 -4.48
CA ALA A 251 3.39 15.27 -5.82
C ALA A 251 4.27 14.16 -6.46
N ASN A 252 5.36 13.73 -5.82
CA ASN A 252 6.15 12.59 -6.27
C ASN A 252 5.62 11.29 -5.67
N VAL A 253 5.02 10.45 -6.52
CA VAL A 253 4.43 9.15 -6.13
C VAL A 253 5.35 8.24 -5.30
N ASN A 254 6.68 8.37 -5.44
CA ASN A 254 7.67 7.58 -4.69
C ASN A 254 8.06 8.18 -3.33
N GLN A 255 7.43 9.29 -2.94
CA GLN A 255 7.67 10.00 -1.67
C GLN A 255 6.39 10.59 -1.08
N SER A 256 5.22 10.37 -1.67
CA SER A 256 3.98 10.90 -1.12
C SER A 256 3.71 10.36 0.28
N ALA A 257 3.27 11.24 1.18
CA ALA A 257 2.83 10.91 2.52
C ALA A 257 1.33 11.15 2.63
N PHE A 258 0.64 10.30 3.37
CA PHE A 258 -0.82 10.28 3.43
C PHE A 258 -1.27 10.34 4.87
N VAL A 259 -2.39 11.01 5.10
CA VAL A 259 -3.01 11.15 6.42
C VAL A 259 -4.48 10.78 6.30
N GLN A 260 -4.94 9.91 7.18
CA GLN A 260 -6.34 9.50 7.26
C GLN A 260 -6.84 9.64 8.69
N ALA A 261 -8.06 10.16 8.85
CA ALA A 261 -8.73 10.23 10.13
C ALA A 261 -10.02 9.44 10.13
N THR A 262 -10.28 8.75 11.23
CA THR A 262 -11.57 8.13 11.53
C THR A 262 -12.14 8.77 12.78
N ILE A 263 -13.42 9.13 12.71
CA ILE A 263 -14.13 9.88 13.72
C ILE A 263 -15.24 9.00 14.29
N TYR A 264 -15.23 8.81 15.60
CA TYR A 264 -16.26 8.09 16.33
C TYR A 264 -17.14 9.08 17.10
N ASP A 265 -18.46 8.93 16.98
CA ASP A 265 -19.44 9.63 17.80
C ASP A 265 -19.92 8.73 18.96
N PRO A 266 -19.49 8.99 20.21
CA PRO A 266 -19.91 8.20 21.36
C PRO A 266 -21.41 8.31 21.69
N ALA A 267 -22.09 9.36 21.23
CA ALA A 267 -23.51 9.54 21.50
C ALA A 267 -24.35 8.57 20.67
N THR A 268 -24.03 8.42 19.39
CA THR A 268 -24.82 7.63 18.42
C THR A 268 -24.21 6.27 18.07
N GLY A 269 -22.91 6.10 18.23
CA GLY A 269 -22.18 4.94 17.69
C GLY A 269 -21.74 5.12 16.23
N ALA A 270 -22.00 6.27 15.61
CA ALA A 270 -21.64 6.51 14.22
C ALA A 270 -20.12 6.64 14.03
N LEU A 271 -19.65 6.16 12.88
CA LEU A 271 -18.28 6.35 12.38
C LEU A 271 -18.30 7.23 11.14
N SER A 272 -17.23 7.99 10.91
CA SER A 272 -17.03 8.80 9.70
C SER A 272 -15.54 8.87 9.38
N VAL A 273 -15.22 9.14 8.11
CA VAL A 273 -13.84 9.25 7.62
C VAL A 273 -13.54 10.71 7.24
N TYR A 274 -12.28 11.11 7.32
CA TYR A 274 -11.80 12.36 6.76
C TYR A 274 -10.35 12.16 6.30
N ASP A 275 -9.97 12.82 5.21
CA ASP A 275 -8.64 12.72 4.60
C ASP A 275 -7.87 14.04 4.78
N PRO A 276 -7.16 14.29 5.90
CA PRO A 276 -6.34 15.50 6.03
C PRO A 276 -5.36 15.64 4.87
N LEU A 277 -5.12 16.86 4.41
CA LEU A 277 -4.26 17.10 3.26
C LEU A 277 -2.79 17.23 3.67
N VAL A 278 -1.89 16.67 2.86
CA VAL A 278 -0.44 16.93 2.91
C VAL A 278 -0.06 17.90 1.78
N ILE A 279 0.78 18.89 2.06
CA ILE A 279 1.37 19.79 1.07
C ILE A 279 2.87 19.99 1.32
N ASP A 280 3.63 20.31 0.27
CA ASP A 280 5.03 20.71 0.40
C ASP A 280 5.18 21.95 1.28
N GLN A 281 6.18 21.95 2.16
CA GLN A 281 6.42 23.06 3.09
C GLN A 281 6.57 24.39 2.35
N GLY A 282 5.77 25.38 2.76
CA GLY A 282 5.82 26.74 2.19
C GLY A 282 5.04 26.89 0.89
N THR A 283 4.30 25.86 0.46
CA THR A 283 3.36 25.95 -0.65
C THR A 283 1.93 26.15 -0.15
N THR A 284 0.99 26.31 -1.08
CA THR A 284 -0.45 26.27 -0.80
C THR A 284 -1.07 25.07 -1.49
N ALA A 285 -2.14 24.53 -0.92
CA ALA A 285 -2.95 23.50 -1.57
C ALA A 285 -3.49 23.98 -2.93
N ALA A 286 -3.68 23.04 -3.86
CA ALA A 286 -4.34 23.31 -5.15
C ALA A 286 -5.82 23.67 -4.96
N ALA A 287 -6.45 23.16 -3.90
CA ALA A 287 -7.77 23.55 -3.42
C ALA A 287 -7.78 23.53 -1.89
N ALA A 288 -8.51 24.47 -1.27
CA ALA A 288 -8.61 24.53 0.18
C ALA A 288 -9.26 23.25 0.74
N PRO A 289 -8.71 22.64 1.81
CA PRO A 289 -9.35 21.51 2.46
C PRO A 289 -10.74 21.86 2.98
N VAL A 290 -11.67 20.91 2.88
CA VAL A 290 -13.01 21.04 3.47
C VAL A 290 -12.88 20.97 4.99
N VAL A 291 -13.44 21.92 5.72
CA VAL A 291 -13.46 21.86 7.19
C VAL A 291 -14.58 20.90 7.65
N PRO A 292 -14.25 19.77 8.31
CA PRO A 292 -15.28 18.81 8.73
C PRO A 292 -16.08 19.37 9.91
N THR A 293 -17.35 18.99 10.01
CA THR A 293 -18.15 19.21 11.22
C THR A 293 -18.04 17.97 12.10
N LEU A 294 -17.46 18.12 13.30
CA LEU A 294 -17.32 17.01 14.24
C LEU A 294 -18.51 16.95 15.21
N PRO A 295 -19.03 15.75 15.51
CA PRO A 295 -19.99 15.55 16.59
C PRO A 295 -19.43 16.04 17.94
N ALA A 296 -20.31 16.46 18.84
CA ALA A 296 -19.91 16.87 20.17
C ALA A 296 -19.32 15.68 20.94
N GLY A 297 -18.10 15.83 21.47
CA GLY A 297 -17.40 14.74 22.16
C GLY A 297 -16.87 13.65 21.24
N ALA A 298 -16.79 13.89 19.92
CA ALA A 298 -16.21 12.95 18.98
C ALA A 298 -14.79 12.55 19.38
N VAL A 299 -14.46 11.27 19.18
CA VAL A 299 -13.11 10.73 19.36
C VAL A 299 -12.50 10.54 17.99
N VAL A 300 -11.36 11.19 17.73
CA VAL A 300 -10.67 11.17 16.44
C VAL A 300 -9.41 10.32 16.57
N GLY A 301 -9.23 9.34 15.70
CA GLY A 301 -7.95 8.68 15.45
C GLY A 301 -7.38 9.16 14.12
N ILE A 302 -6.07 9.28 14.02
CA ILE A 302 -5.36 9.66 12.79
C ILE A 302 -4.25 8.65 12.52
N TRP A 303 -4.10 8.24 11.27
CA TRP A 303 -3.06 7.32 10.80
C TRP A 303 -2.31 7.94 9.63
N PHE A 304 -1.06 7.53 9.48
CA PHE A 304 -0.14 8.04 8.49
C PHE A 304 0.41 6.90 7.66
N GLY A 305 0.47 7.10 6.34
CA GLY A 305 1.12 6.20 5.38
C GLY A 305 2.17 6.93 4.57
N PHE A 306 3.16 6.21 4.04
CA PHE A 306 4.27 6.83 3.31
C PHE A 306 4.86 5.91 2.24
N ASN A 307 5.07 6.45 1.04
CA ASN A 307 5.52 5.63 -0.10
C ASN A 307 7.05 5.49 -0.22
N ALA A 308 7.84 6.11 0.68
CA ALA A 308 9.30 5.96 0.68
C ALA A 308 9.80 5.08 1.84
N THR A 309 10.75 5.52 2.66
CA THR A 309 11.37 4.66 3.68
C THR A 309 11.00 5.07 5.10
N ASN A 310 11.29 6.31 5.50
CA ASN A 310 10.99 6.77 6.86
C ASN A 310 10.22 8.08 6.84
N LEU A 311 9.06 8.05 7.48
CA LEU A 311 8.25 9.20 7.81
C LEU A 311 8.48 9.56 9.28
N THR A 312 8.97 10.78 9.51
CA THR A 312 9.09 11.35 10.86
C THR A 312 7.95 12.31 11.11
N LEU A 313 7.31 12.21 12.27
CA LEU A 313 6.37 13.24 12.73
C LEU A 313 7.14 14.31 13.51
N GLN A 314 6.94 15.57 13.12
CA GLN A 314 7.54 16.73 13.77
C GLN A 314 6.49 17.54 14.51
N ASP A 315 6.82 17.91 15.74
CA ASP A 315 6.00 18.76 16.58
C ASP A 315 5.93 20.20 16.07
N SER A 316 4.74 20.78 16.20
CA SER A 316 4.44 22.19 15.96
C SER A 316 3.59 22.72 17.11
N GLY A 317 4.24 23.28 18.12
CA GLY A 317 3.57 23.90 19.25
C GLY A 317 2.86 22.90 20.18
N GLY A 318 3.44 21.73 20.40
CA GLY A 318 2.85 20.66 21.23
C GLY A 318 1.82 19.80 20.49
N SER A 319 1.83 19.82 19.15
CA SER A 319 0.90 19.05 18.33
C SER A 319 1.03 17.54 18.54
N LEU A 320 2.24 17.00 18.72
CA LEU A 320 2.41 15.55 18.94
C LEU A 320 1.84 15.11 20.28
N ALA A 321 2.07 15.92 21.32
CA ALA A 321 1.53 15.64 22.66
C ALA A 321 0.01 15.80 22.70
N SER A 322 -0.54 16.89 22.13
CA SER A 322 -1.99 17.12 22.08
C SER A 322 -2.72 16.14 21.16
N GLY A 323 -2.03 15.59 20.16
CA GLY A 323 -2.53 14.52 19.29
C GLY A 323 -2.34 13.12 19.83
N ASN A 324 -1.63 12.91 20.94
CA ASN A 324 -1.20 11.59 21.41
C ASN A 324 -0.51 10.77 20.29
N CYS A 325 0.44 11.40 19.58
CA CYS A 325 1.09 10.81 18.42
C CYS A 325 2.16 9.79 18.79
N VAL A 326 2.14 8.65 18.10
CA VAL A 326 3.10 7.55 18.20
C VAL A 326 3.69 7.31 16.82
N ASN A 327 4.99 7.54 16.68
CA ASN A 327 5.72 7.34 15.42
C ASN A 327 6.79 6.25 15.53
N GLY A 328 6.88 5.56 16.68
CA GLY A 328 7.84 4.49 16.93
C GLY A 328 8.32 4.47 18.38
N LEU A 329 9.53 3.94 18.60
CA LEU A 329 10.16 3.86 19.92
C LEU A 329 11.41 4.74 19.98
N GLY A 330 11.32 5.87 20.69
CA GLY A 330 12.40 6.84 20.79
C GLY A 330 12.78 7.39 19.41
N ALA A 331 14.06 7.28 19.03
CA ALA A 331 14.53 7.69 17.70
C ALA A 331 14.27 6.65 16.59
N SER A 332 13.76 5.46 16.93
CA SER A 332 13.43 4.41 15.95
C SER A 332 11.98 4.57 15.52
N VAL A 333 11.77 5.26 14.40
CA VAL A 333 10.43 5.39 13.81
C VAL A 333 9.93 4.06 13.25
N PHE A 334 8.62 3.89 13.07
CA PHE A 334 8.07 2.69 12.42
C PHE A 334 8.50 2.59 10.96
N GLY A 335 8.70 3.71 10.27
CA GLY A 335 9.08 3.69 8.85
C GLY A 335 7.99 4.35 8.05
N GLN A 336 7.11 3.55 7.44
CA GLN A 336 6.02 4.05 6.60
C GLN A 336 4.75 4.40 7.38
N PHE A 337 4.64 3.90 8.62
CA PHE A 337 3.49 4.04 9.49
C PHE A 337 3.69 5.06 10.62
N ALA A 338 2.60 5.70 11.06
CA ALA A 338 2.47 6.34 12.37
C ALA A 338 1.00 6.49 12.72
N ASP A 339 0.71 6.86 13.97
CA ASP A 339 -0.64 7.24 14.39
C ASP A 339 -0.66 8.43 15.36
N CYS A 340 -1.83 9.04 15.50
CA CYS A 340 -2.18 9.94 16.58
C CYS A 340 -3.52 9.52 17.17
N ASN A 341 -3.53 9.30 18.49
CA ASN A 341 -4.72 8.97 19.28
C ASN A 341 -5.40 7.62 18.93
N ALA A 342 -4.73 6.71 18.19
CA ALA A 342 -5.35 5.46 17.75
C ALA A 342 -5.80 4.58 18.93
N ALA A 343 -4.95 4.39 19.95
CA ALA A 343 -5.29 3.55 21.10
C ALA A 343 -6.54 4.06 21.86
N ALA A 344 -6.67 5.38 22.03
CA ALA A 344 -7.84 5.98 22.68
C ALA A 344 -9.09 5.88 21.79
N PHE A 345 -8.92 6.07 20.48
CA PHE A 345 -9.97 5.87 19.49
C PHE A 345 -10.52 4.44 19.52
N PHE A 346 -9.67 3.43 19.39
CA PHE A 346 -10.10 2.03 19.39
C PHE A 346 -10.73 1.63 20.72
N SER A 347 -10.17 2.08 21.85
CA SER A 347 -10.80 1.88 23.15
C SER A 347 -12.23 2.43 23.20
N ALA A 348 -12.48 3.63 22.66
CA ALA A 348 -13.82 4.23 22.63
C ALA A 348 -14.78 3.46 21.72
N VAL A 349 -14.32 3.05 20.53
CA VAL A 349 -15.12 2.25 19.59
C VAL A 349 -15.45 0.87 20.18
N ASN A 350 -14.48 0.19 20.77
CA ASN A 350 -14.66 -1.12 21.39
C ASN A 350 -15.64 -1.07 22.58
N GLN A 351 -15.65 0.03 23.35
CA GLN A 351 -16.69 0.29 24.34
C GLN A 351 -18.07 0.48 23.67
N GLY A 352 -18.13 1.19 22.54
CA GLY A 352 -19.33 1.34 21.73
C GLY A 352 -19.87 0.01 21.20
N ILE A 353 -19.00 -0.89 20.74
CA ILE A 353 -19.35 -2.25 20.29
C ILE A 353 -19.89 -3.06 21.47
N ALA A 354 -19.17 -3.07 22.60
CA ALA A 354 -19.60 -3.78 23.81
C ALA A 354 -20.94 -3.26 24.37
N ALA A 355 -21.22 -1.97 24.18
CA ALA A 355 -22.48 -1.34 24.55
C ALA A 355 -23.59 -1.50 23.50
N GLY A 356 -23.33 -2.16 22.36
CA GLY A 356 -24.29 -2.34 21.27
C GLY A 356 -24.62 -1.07 20.47
N LYS A 357 -23.81 -0.01 20.61
CA LYS A 357 -23.96 1.24 19.83
C LYS A 357 -23.36 1.12 18.43
N VAL A 358 -22.25 0.39 18.31
CA VAL A 358 -21.57 0.16 17.03
C VAL A 358 -21.90 -1.25 16.57
N THR A 359 -22.49 -1.37 15.37
CA THR A 359 -22.64 -2.67 14.70
C THR A 359 -21.55 -2.80 13.66
N VAL A 360 -20.63 -3.74 13.87
CA VAL A 360 -19.57 -4.04 12.91
C VAL A 360 -20.16 -4.93 11.81
N PRO A 361 -20.07 -4.54 10.52
CA PRO A 361 -20.59 -5.36 9.43
C PRO A 361 -19.75 -6.62 9.28
N ASN A 362 -20.42 -7.75 9.08
CA ASN A 362 -19.76 -9.01 8.78
C ASN A 362 -19.10 -8.93 7.38
N PRO A 363 -17.81 -9.29 7.22
CA PRO A 363 -17.15 -9.36 5.91
C PRO A 363 -17.89 -10.19 4.88
N GLY A 364 -18.60 -11.23 5.34
CA GLY A 364 -19.41 -12.12 4.50
C GLY A 364 -18.64 -13.33 3.97
N THR A 365 -19.15 -13.89 2.88
CA THR A 365 -18.61 -15.07 2.21
C THR A 365 -18.29 -14.68 0.77
N ALA A 366 -17.06 -14.97 0.35
CA ALA A 366 -16.57 -14.73 -1.00
C ALA A 366 -17.24 -15.69 -2.00
N VAL A 367 -17.12 -15.37 -3.30
CA VAL A 367 -17.72 -16.16 -4.39
C VAL A 367 -17.15 -17.58 -4.52
N ASP A 368 -15.98 -17.83 -3.93
CA ASP A 368 -15.35 -19.15 -3.80
C ASP A 368 -15.96 -20.02 -2.67
N GLY A 369 -16.88 -19.47 -1.86
CA GLY A 369 -17.48 -20.12 -0.70
C GLY A 369 -16.65 -20.04 0.59
N GLN A 370 -15.50 -19.37 0.58
CA GLN A 370 -14.67 -19.10 1.75
C GLN A 370 -15.10 -17.80 2.44
N PRO A 371 -14.73 -17.58 3.71
CA PRO A 371 -14.89 -16.27 4.33
C PRO A 371 -14.19 -15.17 3.52
N CYS A 372 -14.85 -14.02 3.40
CA CYS A 372 -14.20 -12.80 2.93
C CYS A 372 -12.98 -12.48 3.80
N LEU A 373 -11.95 -11.91 3.17
CA LEU A 373 -10.70 -11.62 3.84
C LEU A 373 -10.85 -10.38 4.74
N THR A 374 -9.95 -10.25 5.70
CA THR A 374 -9.76 -9.06 6.53
C THR A 374 -8.26 -8.76 6.58
N THR A 375 -7.87 -7.59 7.09
CA THR A 375 -6.46 -7.19 7.23
C THR A 375 -5.64 -8.09 8.16
N ARG A 376 -6.30 -8.99 8.90
CA ARG A 376 -5.65 -9.97 9.80
C ARG A 376 -5.79 -11.42 9.31
N ASN A 377 -6.04 -11.61 8.02
CA ASN A 377 -6.16 -12.92 7.40
C ASN A 377 -4.92 -13.24 6.56
N PHE A 378 -4.23 -14.34 6.88
CA PHE A 378 -3.03 -14.79 6.15
C PHE A 378 -3.21 -14.92 4.63
N GLY A 379 -4.43 -15.02 4.09
CA GLY A 379 -4.68 -14.95 2.65
C GLY A 379 -4.28 -13.63 1.97
N LEU A 380 -4.16 -12.53 2.72
CA LEU A 380 -3.87 -11.18 2.24
C LEU A 380 -2.49 -10.66 2.64
N ILE A 381 -2.05 -10.99 3.86
CA ILE A 381 -0.90 -10.38 4.57
C ILE A 381 0.37 -10.22 3.74
N ASP A 382 1.09 -9.13 3.95
CA ASP A 382 2.47 -9.02 3.49
C ASP A 382 3.47 -8.72 4.63
N GLN A 383 4.65 -8.20 4.30
CA GLN A 383 5.76 -8.01 5.24
C GLN A 383 5.44 -7.01 6.35
N ASP A 384 4.50 -6.10 6.09
CA ASP A 384 4.17 -4.94 6.90
C ASP A 384 2.64 -4.80 7.06
N GLN A 385 2.01 -5.77 7.71
CA GLN A 385 0.56 -5.73 7.87
C GLN A 385 0.06 -4.53 8.68
N SER A 386 -1.12 -4.04 8.29
CA SER A 386 -1.82 -2.92 8.95
C SER A 386 -1.00 -1.61 8.95
N ASP A 387 -0.25 -1.30 7.89
CA ASP A 387 0.76 -0.24 7.91
C ASP A 387 0.42 1.06 7.19
N ASN A 388 -0.71 1.13 6.52
CA ASN A 388 -0.93 2.15 5.50
C ASN A 388 -2.40 2.55 5.41
N VAL A 389 -2.66 3.74 4.90
CA VAL A 389 -4.02 4.32 4.83
C VAL A 389 -4.65 4.16 3.45
N THR A 390 -5.97 4.32 3.36
CA THR A 390 -6.70 4.24 2.07
C THR A 390 -6.94 5.60 1.41
N THR A 391 -6.47 6.68 2.07
CA THR A 391 -6.52 8.04 1.54
C THR A 391 -5.80 8.17 0.21
N SER A 392 -6.37 8.99 -0.67
CA SER A 392 -5.73 9.43 -1.92
C SER A 392 -5.83 10.95 -2.08
N TYR A 393 -4.89 11.51 -2.85
CA TYR A 393 -4.85 12.93 -3.19
C TYR A 393 -4.87 13.15 -4.69
N LEU A 394 -5.18 14.36 -5.10
CA LEU A 394 -4.97 14.85 -6.46
C LEU A 394 -3.69 15.67 -6.49
N ALA A 395 -2.77 15.34 -7.38
CA ALA A 395 -1.56 16.12 -7.67
C ALA A 395 -1.70 16.83 -9.01
N THR A 396 -1.48 18.14 -9.03
CA THR A 396 -1.53 18.96 -10.23
C THR A 396 -0.16 19.00 -10.91
N ALA A 397 -0.13 19.40 -12.19
CA ALA A 397 1.12 19.46 -12.97
C ALA A 397 2.17 20.44 -12.42
N ASN A 398 1.76 21.42 -11.60
CA ASN A 398 2.65 22.36 -10.91
C ASN A 398 3.12 21.87 -9.53
N GLY A 399 2.83 20.62 -9.16
CA GLY A 399 3.31 19.98 -7.93
C GLY A 399 2.50 20.33 -6.68
N GLN A 400 1.33 20.95 -6.80
CA GLN A 400 0.42 21.17 -5.68
C GLN A 400 -0.50 19.95 -5.49
N THR A 401 -1.00 19.79 -4.28
CA THR A 401 -1.94 18.72 -3.94
C THR A 401 -3.28 19.25 -3.43
N ALA A 402 -4.32 18.43 -3.57
CA ALA A 402 -5.65 18.65 -3.03
C ALA A 402 -6.28 17.33 -2.55
N GLN A 403 -7.27 17.43 -1.66
CA GLN A 403 -8.08 16.28 -1.27
C GLN A 403 -8.73 15.65 -2.51
N ASN A 404 -8.73 14.31 -2.61
CA ASN A 404 -9.41 13.61 -3.69
C ASN A 404 -10.92 13.51 -3.40
N ASN A 405 -11.65 14.60 -3.66
CA ASN A 405 -13.10 14.67 -3.52
C ASN A 405 -13.76 15.09 -4.84
N ALA A 406 -15.07 14.88 -4.94
CA ALA A 406 -15.83 15.12 -6.19
C ALA A 406 -15.70 16.57 -6.69
N ALA A 407 -15.67 17.55 -5.77
CA ALA A 407 -15.52 18.96 -6.13
C ALA A 407 -14.13 19.27 -6.72
N ASN A 408 -13.07 18.73 -6.13
CA ASN A 408 -11.71 18.93 -6.62
C ASN A 408 -11.45 18.16 -7.91
N MET A 409 -11.97 16.94 -8.06
CA MET A 409 -11.90 16.18 -9.31
C MET A 409 -12.57 16.93 -10.48
N ALA A 410 -13.69 17.60 -10.23
CA ALA A 410 -14.40 18.36 -11.26
C ALA A 410 -13.68 19.66 -11.68
N THR A 411 -12.83 20.21 -10.81
CA THR A 411 -12.17 21.52 -11.03
C THR A 411 -10.71 21.38 -11.45
N LEU A 412 -10.01 20.35 -10.97
CA LEU A 412 -8.59 20.09 -11.22
C LEU A 412 -8.39 19.10 -12.38
N THR A 413 -8.91 19.45 -13.56
CA THR A 413 -8.77 18.62 -14.76
C THR A 413 -7.31 18.32 -15.08
N GLY A 414 -6.99 17.04 -15.27
CA GLY A 414 -5.63 16.58 -15.58
C GLY A 414 -4.73 16.36 -14.36
N ALA A 415 -5.26 16.54 -13.13
CA ALA A 415 -4.56 16.09 -11.94
C ALA A 415 -4.41 14.56 -11.92
N THR A 416 -3.29 14.09 -11.38
CA THR A 416 -3.00 12.66 -11.20
C THR A 416 -3.36 12.24 -9.78
N THR A 417 -3.96 11.07 -9.62
CA THR A 417 -4.22 10.52 -8.29
C THR A 417 -2.94 9.99 -7.66
N LEU A 418 -2.65 10.44 -6.44
CA LEU A 418 -1.65 9.84 -5.55
C LEU A 418 -2.35 8.86 -4.63
N ALA A 419 -1.79 7.67 -4.45
CA ALA A 419 -2.31 6.67 -3.55
C ALA A 419 -1.18 6.08 -2.70
N ASN A 420 -1.55 5.64 -1.50
CA ASN A 420 -0.71 4.83 -0.65
C ASN A 420 -0.98 3.36 -0.97
N PRO A 421 -0.02 2.58 -1.48
CA PRO A 421 -0.22 1.17 -1.81
C PRO A 421 -0.25 0.35 -0.52
N SER A 422 -1.34 0.52 0.24
CA SER A 422 -1.61 -0.07 1.55
C SER A 422 -2.10 -1.51 1.47
N ASP A 423 -1.89 -2.31 2.51
CA ASP A 423 -2.63 -3.56 2.74
C ASP A 423 -4.15 -3.35 2.84
N ASN A 424 -4.56 -2.26 3.48
CA ASN A 424 -5.96 -1.85 3.57
C ASN A 424 -6.50 -1.46 2.18
N ALA A 425 -5.75 -0.69 1.41
CA ALA A 425 -6.14 -0.34 0.04
C ALA A 425 -6.10 -1.56 -0.89
N LEU A 426 -5.17 -2.49 -0.67
CA LEU A 426 -5.09 -3.76 -1.39
C LEU A 426 -6.33 -4.61 -1.11
N LEU A 427 -6.76 -4.70 0.16
CA LEU A 427 -8.01 -5.34 0.54
C LEU A 427 -9.19 -4.66 -0.15
N ASP A 428 -9.41 -3.38 0.12
CA ASP A 428 -10.63 -2.66 -0.22
C ASP A 428 -10.83 -2.47 -1.73
N VAL A 429 -9.76 -2.14 -2.44
CA VAL A 429 -9.84 -1.69 -3.84
C VAL A 429 -9.62 -2.84 -4.82
N PHE A 430 -8.90 -3.89 -4.41
CA PHE A 430 -8.48 -4.96 -5.32
C PHE A 430 -9.01 -6.33 -4.91
N VAL A 431 -8.76 -6.75 -3.67
CA VAL A 431 -9.03 -8.13 -3.24
C VAL A 431 -10.51 -8.36 -2.96
N ASP A 432 -11.16 -7.48 -2.20
CA ASP A 432 -12.59 -7.59 -1.91
C ASP A 432 -13.43 -7.58 -3.19
N PRO A 433 -13.23 -6.62 -4.14
CA PRO A 433 -13.93 -6.66 -5.42
C PRO A 433 -13.67 -7.94 -6.23
N ALA A 434 -12.45 -8.48 -6.22
CA ALA A 434 -12.12 -9.72 -6.92
C ALA A 434 -12.83 -10.95 -6.33
N LEU A 435 -13.05 -10.94 -5.01
CA LEU A 435 -13.72 -12.00 -4.27
C LEU A 435 -15.24 -11.80 -4.16
N HIS A 436 -15.76 -10.69 -4.70
CA HIS A 436 -17.13 -10.21 -4.54
C HIS A 436 -17.53 -9.95 -3.08
N CYS A 437 -16.56 -9.55 -2.27
CA CYS A 437 -16.74 -9.05 -0.92
C CYS A 437 -17.01 -7.53 -0.96
N THR A 438 -17.58 -6.99 0.11
CA THR A 438 -17.89 -5.56 0.22
C THR A 438 -17.08 -4.94 1.35
N PRO A 439 -16.17 -4.00 1.05
CA PRO A 439 -15.42 -3.28 2.07
C PRO A 439 -16.33 -2.54 3.03
N TRP A 440 -15.91 -2.39 4.29
CA TRP A 440 -16.65 -1.56 5.22
C TRP A 440 -16.35 -0.08 4.98
N THR A 441 -17.40 0.67 4.61
CA THR A 441 -17.31 2.11 4.41
C THR A 441 -18.06 2.91 5.48
N ALA A 442 -17.61 4.15 5.71
CA ALA A 442 -18.34 5.18 6.46
C ALA A 442 -18.39 6.51 5.66
N PRO A 443 -19.28 7.47 6.01
CA PRO A 443 -19.35 8.76 5.32
C PRO A 443 -18.05 9.56 5.44
N ASN A 444 -17.53 10.06 4.32
CA ASN A 444 -16.36 10.93 4.28
C ASN A 444 -16.75 12.41 4.42
N LEU A 445 -16.36 13.02 5.54
CA LEU A 445 -16.68 14.42 5.88
C LEU A 445 -15.98 15.44 4.96
N GLY A 446 -14.92 15.05 4.26
CA GLY A 446 -14.21 15.86 3.27
C GLY A 446 -14.75 15.71 1.84
N ASN A 447 -15.70 14.79 1.62
CA ASN A 447 -16.28 14.47 0.31
C ASN A 447 -17.81 14.39 0.37
N GLY A 448 -18.45 15.31 1.11
CA GLY A 448 -19.91 15.44 1.14
C GLY A 448 -20.65 14.20 1.66
N GLY A 449 -19.99 13.35 2.46
CA GLY A 449 -20.56 12.12 2.99
C GLY A 449 -20.49 10.92 2.03
N ALA A 450 -19.75 11.02 0.91
CA ALA A 450 -19.49 9.87 0.06
C ALA A 450 -18.84 8.73 0.87
N ALA A 451 -19.20 7.49 0.56
CA ALA A 451 -18.65 6.32 1.23
C ALA A 451 -17.14 6.24 1.03
N ALA A 452 -16.39 6.03 2.12
CA ALA A 452 -14.95 5.80 2.10
C ALA A 452 -14.58 4.71 3.11
N THR A 453 -13.52 3.96 2.81
CA THR A 453 -12.91 3.02 3.74
C THR A 453 -11.87 3.73 4.60
N SER A 454 -11.32 3.03 5.59
CA SER A 454 -10.18 3.52 6.36
C SER A 454 -9.51 2.39 7.11
N ILE A 455 -8.23 2.55 7.44
CA ILE A 455 -7.49 1.56 8.24
C ILE A 455 -8.22 1.20 9.53
N ALA A 456 -8.85 2.17 10.19
CA ALA A 456 -9.57 1.92 11.43
C ALA A 456 -10.80 1.03 11.22
N LEU A 457 -11.57 1.23 10.14
CA LEU A 457 -12.74 0.40 9.83
C LEU A 457 -12.29 -1.05 9.61
N ASP A 458 -11.24 -1.25 8.82
CA ASP A 458 -10.77 -2.60 8.50
C ASP A 458 -10.21 -3.31 9.75
N GLU A 459 -9.46 -2.60 10.60
CA GLU A 459 -8.94 -3.17 11.85
C GLU A 459 -10.04 -3.49 12.86
N ILE A 460 -11.07 -2.64 12.97
CA ILE A 460 -12.25 -2.95 13.80
C ILE A 460 -12.98 -4.19 13.25
N GLN A 461 -13.15 -4.29 11.93
CA GLN A 461 -13.79 -5.44 11.31
C GLN A 461 -12.97 -6.73 11.51
N ALA A 462 -11.65 -6.66 11.31
CA ALA A 462 -10.75 -7.77 11.52
C ALA A 462 -10.71 -8.24 12.98
N ASN A 463 -10.85 -7.32 13.95
CA ASN A 463 -10.95 -7.65 15.37
C ASN A 463 -12.29 -8.29 15.73
N ALA A 464 -13.40 -7.83 15.14
CA ALA A 464 -14.73 -8.39 15.37
C ALA A 464 -14.93 -9.76 14.70
N PHE A 465 -14.25 -10.01 13.58
CA PHE A 465 -14.33 -11.24 12.78
C PHE A 465 -12.94 -11.83 12.55
N PRO A 466 -12.26 -12.32 13.61
CA PRO A 466 -10.88 -12.80 13.50
C PRO A 466 -10.80 -14.09 12.68
N ALA A 467 -9.80 -14.16 11.79
CA ALA A 467 -9.40 -15.40 11.15
C ALA A 467 -8.75 -16.36 12.16
N ASN A 468 -8.70 -17.65 11.85
CA ASN A 468 -8.00 -18.65 12.67
C ASN A 468 -7.01 -19.45 11.81
N PRO A 469 -5.69 -19.32 12.02
CA PRO A 469 -5.04 -18.36 12.93
C PRO A 469 -5.21 -16.89 12.48
N THR A 470 -5.12 -15.97 13.42
CA THR A 470 -5.17 -14.52 13.16
C THR A 470 -3.76 -13.99 12.89
N ALA A 471 -3.59 -13.25 11.80
CA ALA A 471 -2.32 -12.60 11.50
C ALA A 471 -2.20 -11.26 12.26
N LEU A 472 -1.30 -11.23 13.24
CA LEU A 472 -0.99 -10.05 14.05
C LEU A 472 0.47 -9.66 13.83
N VAL A 473 0.77 -8.37 13.82
CA VAL A 473 2.08 -7.79 13.50
C VAL A 473 3.19 -8.50 14.28
N PRO A 474 4.10 -9.25 13.65
CA PRO A 474 5.07 -10.08 14.35
C PRO A 474 6.30 -9.28 14.81
N GLU A 475 7.11 -9.83 15.72
CA GLU A 475 8.34 -9.13 16.21
C GLU A 475 9.43 -8.97 15.15
N ASN A 476 9.39 -9.76 14.06
CA ASN A 476 10.30 -9.66 12.92
C ASN A 476 9.81 -8.70 11.82
N ASP A 477 8.68 -8.04 12.03
CA ASP A 477 8.20 -6.97 11.15
C ASP A 477 9.28 -5.87 11.05
N PRO A 478 9.76 -5.51 9.85
CA PRO A 478 10.81 -4.50 9.65
C PRO A 478 10.53 -3.15 10.31
N MET A 479 9.25 -2.77 10.42
CA MET A 479 8.81 -1.53 11.05
C MET A 479 8.77 -1.63 12.57
N ALA A 480 8.66 -2.83 13.12
CA ALA A 480 8.72 -3.08 14.56
C ALA A 480 10.16 -3.32 15.07
N LEU A 481 11.16 -3.42 14.19
CA LEU A 481 12.56 -3.58 14.59
C LEU A 481 13.18 -2.29 15.16
N VAL A 482 14.10 -2.46 16.10
CA VAL A 482 15.00 -1.39 16.57
C VAL A 482 16.41 -1.72 16.12
N ASN A 483 16.95 -0.95 15.18
CA ASN A 483 18.28 -1.18 14.59
C ASN A 483 18.47 -2.61 14.05
N GLY A 484 17.39 -3.21 13.50
CA GLY A 484 17.40 -4.57 12.97
C GLY A 484 17.25 -5.69 14.01
N ALA A 485 17.08 -5.35 15.30
CA ALA A 485 16.80 -6.31 16.36
C ALA A 485 15.31 -6.30 16.76
N PHE A 486 14.80 -7.45 17.20
CA PHE A 486 13.43 -7.60 17.71
C PHE A 486 13.20 -6.70 18.93
N SER A 487 12.00 -6.14 19.04
CA SER A 487 11.61 -5.29 20.15
C SER A 487 10.12 -5.44 20.46
N SER A 488 9.79 -6.25 21.48
CA SER A 488 8.40 -6.41 21.93
C SER A 488 7.76 -5.07 22.29
N GLN A 489 8.54 -4.11 22.81
CA GLN A 489 8.04 -2.78 23.13
C GLN A 489 7.62 -2.02 21.88
N LYS A 490 8.45 -1.98 20.83
CA LYS A 490 8.11 -1.28 19.59
C LYS A 490 6.98 -2.00 18.86
N THR A 491 6.98 -3.33 18.81
CA THR A 491 5.86 -4.10 18.24
C THR A 491 4.56 -3.84 18.99
N ASN A 492 4.56 -3.75 20.32
CA ASN A 492 3.35 -3.46 21.09
C ASN A 492 2.84 -2.03 20.88
N LEU A 493 3.73 -1.05 20.67
CA LEU A 493 3.33 0.29 20.27
C LEU A 493 2.65 0.27 18.90
N TYR A 494 3.21 -0.45 17.94
CA TYR A 494 2.61 -0.62 16.61
C TYR A 494 1.23 -1.27 16.73
N ARG A 495 1.14 -2.42 17.40
CA ARG A 495 -0.10 -3.18 17.59
C ARG A 495 -1.20 -2.36 18.25
N ALA A 496 -0.87 -1.53 19.25
CA ALA A 496 -1.82 -0.63 19.87
C ALA A 496 -2.36 0.43 18.88
N GLY A 497 -1.54 0.85 17.91
CA GLY A 497 -1.92 1.76 16.82
C GLY A 497 -2.91 1.16 15.82
N VAL A 498 -3.15 -0.16 15.84
CA VAL A 498 -4.01 -0.89 14.89
C VAL A 498 -4.97 -1.86 15.59
N ASP A 499 -5.35 -1.60 16.84
CA ASP A 499 -6.27 -2.41 17.65
C ASP A 499 -5.91 -3.90 17.79
N GLN A 500 -4.61 -4.20 17.82
CA GLN A 500 -4.12 -5.56 18.03
C GLN A 500 -3.68 -5.75 19.48
N SER A 501 -3.94 -6.94 20.02
CA SER A 501 -3.48 -7.30 21.36
C SER A 501 -1.97 -7.32 21.44
N ALA A 502 -1.41 -6.87 22.57
CA ALA A 502 0.01 -6.99 22.85
C ALA A 502 0.54 -8.42 22.64
N LEU A 503 1.81 -8.52 22.27
CA LEU A 503 2.50 -9.79 22.07
C LEU A 503 2.42 -10.67 23.33
N PRO A 504 2.02 -11.95 23.18
CA PRO A 504 2.18 -12.94 24.23
C PRO A 504 3.65 -13.12 24.61
N ALA A 505 3.92 -13.38 25.89
CA ALA A 505 5.28 -13.63 26.35
C ALA A 505 5.88 -14.88 25.66
N GLY A 506 7.08 -14.75 25.11
CA GLY A 506 7.82 -15.86 24.49
C GLY A 506 7.31 -16.31 23.12
N VAL A 507 6.42 -15.56 22.47
CA VAL A 507 5.99 -15.87 21.10
C VAL A 507 7.16 -15.73 20.13
N SER A 508 7.32 -16.70 19.22
CA SER A 508 8.33 -16.65 18.17
C SER A 508 7.69 -16.26 16.83
N PRO A 509 8.35 -15.39 16.04
CA PRO A 509 7.89 -15.11 14.68
C PRO A 509 7.89 -16.31 13.72
N ALA A 510 8.54 -17.42 14.10
CA ALA A 510 8.54 -18.66 13.31
C ALA A 510 7.12 -19.19 13.05
N VAL A 511 6.19 -19.04 14.00
CA VAL A 511 4.80 -19.46 13.84
C VAL A 511 4.12 -18.63 12.77
N TYR A 512 4.24 -17.31 12.86
CA TYR A 512 3.70 -16.38 11.85
C TYR A 512 4.24 -16.70 10.44
N CYS A 513 5.55 -16.92 10.32
CA CYS A 513 6.15 -17.28 9.04
C CYS A 513 5.64 -18.64 8.51
N GLY A 514 5.39 -19.62 9.38
CA GLY A 514 4.83 -20.92 8.99
C GLY A 514 3.36 -20.82 8.55
N ASP A 515 2.57 -19.99 9.23
CA ASP A 515 1.18 -19.72 8.85
C ASP A 515 1.11 -18.96 7.52
N MET A 516 1.97 -17.95 7.31
CA MET A 516 2.10 -17.26 6.03
C MET A 516 2.50 -18.22 4.90
N ASP A 517 3.50 -19.08 5.12
CA ASP A 517 3.93 -20.09 4.14
C ASP A 517 2.79 -21.05 3.78
N SER A 518 2.11 -21.61 4.76
CA SER A 518 1.11 -22.66 4.53
C SER A 518 -0.27 -22.14 4.11
N ILE A 519 -0.75 -21.05 4.70
CA ILE A 519 -2.11 -20.54 4.50
C ILE A 519 -2.17 -19.60 3.30
N GLN A 520 -1.25 -18.64 3.22
CA GLN A 520 -1.29 -17.66 2.14
C GLN A 520 -1.04 -18.30 0.78
N SER A 521 -0.04 -19.19 0.70
CA SER A 521 0.30 -19.88 -0.55
C SER A 521 -0.85 -20.75 -1.04
N ALA A 522 -1.58 -21.42 -0.14
CA ALA A 522 -2.74 -22.22 -0.48
C ALA A 522 -3.91 -21.32 -0.93
N ARG A 523 -4.25 -20.28 -0.15
CA ARG A 523 -5.36 -19.38 -0.45
C ARG A 523 -5.19 -18.69 -1.81
N LEU A 524 -4.00 -18.17 -2.08
CA LEU A 524 -3.69 -17.49 -3.34
C LEU A 524 -3.85 -18.41 -4.57
N GLN A 525 -3.51 -19.69 -4.43
CA GLN A 525 -3.70 -20.69 -5.49
C GLN A 525 -5.16 -21.11 -5.64
N GLN A 526 -5.91 -21.21 -4.54
CA GLN A 526 -7.36 -21.49 -4.57
C GLN A 526 -8.13 -20.41 -5.35
N ASP A 527 -7.71 -19.15 -5.21
CA ASP A 527 -8.37 -17.98 -5.78
C ASP A 527 -7.82 -17.57 -7.15
N VAL A 528 -6.87 -18.32 -7.72
CA VAL A 528 -6.17 -17.93 -8.96
C VAL A 528 -7.11 -17.51 -10.08
N ASN A 529 -8.23 -18.21 -10.27
CA ASN A 529 -9.18 -17.90 -11.35
C ASN A 529 -10.01 -16.65 -11.08
N LEU A 530 -10.13 -16.22 -9.82
CA LEU A 530 -10.75 -14.95 -9.42
C LEU A 530 -9.79 -13.78 -9.59
N LEU A 531 -8.49 -14.01 -9.36
CA LEU A 531 -7.46 -12.98 -9.27
C LEU A 531 -6.69 -12.72 -10.58
N ILE A 532 -6.52 -13.74 -11.44
CA ILE A 532 -5.66 -13.67 -12.63
C ILE A 532 -6.19 -12.72 -13.71
N ASN A 533 -7.49 -12.44 -13.72
CA ASN A 533 -8.15 -11.53 -14.64
C ASN A 533 -8.35 -10.11 -14.08
N GLN A 534 -7.89 -9.87 -12.85
CA GLN A 534 -8.03 -8.57 -12.19
C GLN A 534 -6.83 -7.68 -12.46
N THR A 535 -7.06 -6.37 -12.42
CA THR A 535 -6.00 -5.38 -12.60
C THR A 535 -4.98 -5.47 -11.48
N SER A 536 -3.70 -5.39 -11.82
CA SER A 536 -2.62 -5.31 -10.83
C SER A 536 -2.65 -3.94 -10.13
N PRO A 537 -2.46 -3.88 -8.79
CA PRO A 537 -2.22 -2.63 -8.07
C PRO A 537 -1.01 -1.85 -8.60
N SER A 538 -0.03 -2.55 -9.19
CA SER A 538 1.12 -1.94 -9.85
C SER A 538 1.42 -2.65 -11.17
N ALA A 539 0.94 -2.10 -12.27
CA ALA A 539 1.16 -2.63 -13.62
C ALA A 539 2.65 -2.66 -14.01
N ALA A 540 3.48 -1.82 -13.39
CA ALA A 540 4.93 -1.82 -13.58
C ALA A 540 5.63 -2.98 -12.83
N ALA A 541 4.99 -3.54 -11.80
CA ALA A 541 5.56 -4.63 -11.01
C ALA A 541 5.00 -6.00 -11.41
N ALA A 542 3.70 -6.09 -11.69
CA ALA A 542 3.01 -7.34 -12.01
C ALA A 542 1.86 -7.13 -13.00
N SER A 543 1.55 -8.16 -13.80
CA SER A 543 0.56 -8.09 -14.87
C SER A 543 -0.89 -8.14 -14.42
N ASN A 544 -1.19 -8.79 -13.30
CA ASN A 544 -2.53 -8.93 -12.73
C ASN A 544 -2.46 -9.08 -11.21
N LEU A 545 -3.62 -9.09 -10.54
CA LEU A 545 -3.68 -9.18 -9.08
C LEU A 545 -3.07 -10.48 -8.54
N PHE A 546 -3.28 -11.62 -9.20
CA PHE A 546 -2.66 -12.89 -8.80
C PHE A 546 -1.12 -12.81 -8.81
N THR A 547 -0.52 -12.31 -9.89
CA THR A 547 0.94 -12.21 -9.99
C THR A 547 1.51 -11.14 -9.06
N PHE A 548 0.73 -10.10 -8.75
CA PHE A 548 1.08 -9.10 -7.75
C PHE A 548 1.14 -9.71 -6.34
N LEU A 549 0.09 -10.42 -5.92
CA LEU A 549 0.02 -11.06 -4.61
C LEU A 549 1.08 -12.16 -4.46
N ALA A 550 1.35 -12.94 -5.50
CA ALA A 550 2.42 -13.94 -5.48
C ALA A 550 3.80 -13.29 -5.32
N MET A 551 4.02 -12.16 -5.98
CA MET A 551 5.24 -11.37 -5.82
C MET A 551 5.36 -10.79 -4.39
N ARG A 552 4.28 -10.25 -3.82
CA ARG A 552 4.27 -9.73 -2.43
C ARG A 552 4.55 -10.86 -1.44
N LEU A 553 3.91 -12.03 -1.56
CA LEU A 553 4.19 -13.19 -0.71
C LEU A 553 5.67 -13.60 -0.77
N GLN A 554 6.24 -13.69 -1.98
CA GLN A 554 7.65 -14.04 -2.15
C GLN A 554 8.58 -13.04 -1.43
N GLN A 555 8.31 -11.74 -1.60
CA GLN A 555 9.11 -10.68 -0.99
C GLN A 555 8.95 -10.66 0.53
N SER A 556 7.73 -10.84 1.02
CA SER A 556 7.40 -10.81 2.45
C SER A 556 8.11 -11.89 3.23
N PHE A 557 8.16 -13.10 2.66
CA PHE A 557 8.97 -14.18 3.22
C PHE A 557 10.44 -13.77 3.45
N GLY A 558 11.05 -13.10 2.47
CA GLY A 558 12.43 -12.64 2.57
C GLY A 558 12.61 -11.48 3.56
N ASN A 559 11.68 -10.51 3.54
CA ASN A 559 11.76 -9.29 4.34
C ASN A 559 11.50 -9.54 5.83
N LEU A 560 10.61 -10.49 6.14
CA LEU A 560 10.41 -11.02 7.49
C LEU A 560 11.54 -11.98 7.93
N ASN A 561 12.52 -12.26 7.07
CA ASN A 561 13.62 -13.19 7.30
C ASN A 561 13.16 -14.60 7.69
N CYS A 562 12.07 -15.09 7.10
CA CYS A 562 11.48 -16.38 7.45
C CYS A 562 12.44 -17.56 7.24
N GLN A 563 13.41 -17.44 6.32
CA GLN A 563 14.49 -18.41 6.13
C GLN A 563 15.32 -18.66 7.40
N ASN A 564 15.43 -17.69 8.31
CA ASN A 564 16.18 -17.84 9.55
C ASN A 564 15.49 -18.78 10.55
N PHE A 565 14.23 -19.14 10.29
CA PHE A 565 13.47 -20.12 11.07
C PHE A 565 13.45 -21.51 10.42
N GLY A 566 14.29 -21.74 9.38
CA GLY A 566 14.38 -23.03 8.69
C GLY A 566 13.26 -23.29 7.68
N LEU A 567 12.47 -22.26 7.35
CA LEU A 567 11.43 -22.32 6.34
C LEU A 567 12.00 -22.07 4.94
N ALA A 568 11.29 -22.54 3.91
CA ALA A 568 11.58 -22.25 2.51
C ALA A 568 10.51 -21.30 1.95
N ASN A 569 10.87 -20.49 0.97
CA ASN A 569 9.92 -19.55 0.37
C ASN A 569 8.81 -20.33 -0.39
N PRO A 570 7.52 -20.08 -0.11
CA PRO A 570 6.40 -20.77 -0.77
C PRO A 570 6.35 -20.52 -2.27
N VAL A 571 6.84 -19.37 -2.73
CA VAL A 571 6.89 -18.99 -4.14
C VAL A 571 8.30 -19.26 -4.65
N SER A 572 8.51 -20.45 -5.19
CA SER A 572 9.83 -20.94 -5.60
C SER A 572 10.44 -20.14 -6.74
N SER A 573 9.61 -19.55 -7.61
CA SER A 573 10.08 -18.74 -8.73
C SER A 573 9.01 -17.79 -9.25
N LEU A 574 9.42 -16.62 -9.72
CA LEU A 574 8.59 -15.66 -10.45
C LEU A 574 9.06 -15.61 -11.91
N ALA A 575 8.12 -15.60 -12.84
CA ALA A 575 8.39 -15.35 -14.25
C ALA A 575 8.23 -13.86 -14.54
N THR A 576 9.25 -13.21 -15.08
CA THR A 576 9.22 -11.81 -15.50
C THR A 576 9.33 -11.70 -17.02
N ASN A 577 8.60 -10.74 -17.61
CA ASN A 577 8.77 -10.43 -19.03
C ASN A 577 10.03 -9.57 -19.28
N GLY A 578 10.27 -9.19 -20.54
CA GLY A 578 11.45 -8.38 -20.91
C GLY A 578 11.50 -6.98 -20.30
N ALA A 579 10.40 -6.49 -19.72
CA ALA A 579 10.34 -5.21 -18.99
C ALA A 579 10.50 -5.39 -17.46
N GLY A 580 10.71 -6.62 -16.98
CA GLY A 580 10.83 -6.93 -15.55
C GLY A 580 9.49 -7.06 -14.81
N VAL A 581 8.36 -7.02 -15.53
CA VAL A 581 7.01 -7.18 -14.94
C VAL A 581 6.77 -8.66 -14.66
N VAL A 582 6.29 -8.99 -13.46
CA VAL A 582 5.92 -10.36 -13.07
C VAL A 582 4.65 -10.79 -13.82
N VAL A 583 4.78 -11.87 -14.59
CA VAL A 583 3.71 -12.43 -15.45
C VAL A 583 3.30 -13.85 -15.06
N GLY A 584 4.03 -14.49 -14.15
CA GLY A 584 3.68 -15.82 -13.63
C GLY A 584 4.39 -16.13 -12.33
N ALA A 585 3.88 -17.10 -11.58
CA ALA A 585 4.44 -17.53 -10.30
C ALA A 585 4.38 -19.05 -10.16
N VAL A 586 5.47 -19.63 -9.66
CA VAL A 586 5.56 -21.06 -9.34
C VAL A 586 5.61 -21.22 -7.83
N PHE A 587 4.74 -22.07 -7.31
CA PHE A 587 4.66 -22.39 -5.89
C PHE A 587 5.39 -23.70 -5.60
N ALA A 588 6.08 -23.75 -4.47
CA ALA A 588 6.79 -24.94 -4.01
C ALA A 588 5.83 -26.11 -3.75
N GLN A 589 4.62 -25.80 -3.26
CA GLN A 589 3.53 -26.75 -3.08
C GLN A 589 2.32 -26.30 -3.91
N GLN A 590 1.79 -27.21 -4.73
CA GLN A 590 0.65 -26.93 -5.58
C GLN A 590 -0.66 -27.15 -4.81
N THR A 591 -1.57 -26.19 -4.93
CA THR A 591 -2.94 -26.28 -4.41
C THR A 591 -3.92 -26.08 -5.55
N ASN A 592 -4.96 -26.91 -5.62
CA ASN A 592 -5.97 -26.80 -6.66
C ASN A 592 -6.81 -25.53 -6.49
N ALA A 593 -7.13 -24.88 -7.60
CA ALA A 593 -8.12 -23.80 -7.64
C ALA A 593 -9.48 -24.30 -7.14
N VAL A 594 -10.21 -23.46 -6.39
CA VAL A 594 -11.57 -23.79 -5.91
C VAL A 594 -12.61 -23.41 -6.97
N THR A 595 -12.35 -22.34 -7.71
CA THR A 595 -13.22 -21.86 -8.79
C THR A 595 -12.81 -22.43 -10.14
N ALA A 596 -13.77 -22.66 -11.03
CA ALA A 596 -13.50 -23.19 -12.36
C ALA A 596 -12.73 -22.17 -13.23
N GLY A 597 -11.74 -22.64 -13.98
CA GLY A 597 -10.94 -21.80 -14.86
C GLY A 597 -9.64 -22.48 -15.26
N ALA A 598 -8.75 -21.75 -15.92
CA ALA A 598 -7.49 -22.28 -16.43
C ALA A 598 -6.50 -22.66 -15.31
N GLY A 599 -6.70 -22.18 -14.09
CA GLY A 599 -5.78 -22.37 -12.97
C GLY A 599 -4.52 -21.53 -13.12
N ASN A 600 -3.50 -21.83 -12.31
CA ASN A 600 -2.18 -21.22 -12.44
C ASN A 600 -1.48 -21.78 -13.70
N PRO A 601 -1.23 -20.98 -14.75
CA PRO A 601 -0.57 -21.48 -15.96
C PRO A 601 0.81 -22.08 -15.69
N ALA A 602 1.50 -21.61 -14.66
CA ALA A 602 2.85 -22.01 -14.30
C ALA A 602 2.94 -23.23 -13.36
N GLU A 603 1.80 -23.82 -12.95
CA GLU A 603 1.74 -25.00 -12.07
C GLU A 603 2.63 -26.15 -12.57
N LYS A 604 2.61 -26.42 -13.88
CA LYS A 604 3.37 -27.52 -14.51
C LYS A 604 4.88 -27.37 -14.39
N CYS A 605 5.38 -26.19 -14.03
CA CYS A 605 6.81 -25.91 -13.93
C CYS A 605 7.39 -26.27 -12.56
N VAL A 606 6.56 -26.67 -11.58
CA VAL A 606 7.01 -27.02 -10.22
C VAL A 606 8.05 -28.15 -10.19
N THR A 607 7.99 -29.09 -11.14
CA THR A 607 8.92 -30.23 -11.20
C THR A 607 10.34 -29.86 -11.62
N ILE A 608 10.57 -28.62 -12.06
CA ILE A 608 11.88 -28.14 -12.50
C ILE A 608 12.66 -27.64 -11.30
N THR A 609 13.78 -28.29 -10.98
CA THR A 609 14.59 -27.97 -9.80
C THR A 609 15.52 -26.77 -9.98
N ASN A 610 15.85 -26.41 -11.22
CA ASN A 610 16.66 -25.23 -11.51
C ASN A 610 15.77 -23.98 -11.60
N ALA A 611 15.98 -23.00 -10.71
CA ALA A 611 15.14 -21.80 -10.62
C ALA A 611 15.05 -20.99 -11.93
N THR A 612 16.15 -20.86 -12.68
CA THR A 612 16.19 -20.16 -13.97
C THR A 612 15.38 -20.89 -15.04
N ALA A 613 15.54 -22.21 -15.14
CA ALA A 613 14.76 -23.03 -16.05
C ALA A 613 13.28 -23.08 -15.66
N GLN A 614 12.98 -23.07 -14.36
CA GLN A 614 11.62 -23.02 -13.84
C GLN A 614 10.94 -21.69 -14.20
N ALA A 615 11.63 -20.56 -14.04
CA ALA A 615 11.15 -19.25 -14.47
C ALA A 615 10.89 -19.21 -15.99
N ALA A 616 11.81 -19.78 -16.80
CA ALA A 616 11.66 -19.84 -18.25
C ALA A 616 10.46 -20.71 -18.67
N CYS A 617 10.23 -21.85 -18.02
CA CYS A 617 9.04 -22.67 -18.20
C CYS A 617 7.77 -21.87 -17.87
N ALA A 618 7.76 -21.18 -16.74
CA ALA A 618 6.60 -20.41 -16.30
C ALA A 618 6.29 -19.27 -17.30
N LEU A 619 7.31 -18.56 -17.79
CA LEU A 619 7.16 -17.55 -18.83
C LEU A 619 6.58 -18.15 -20.13
N ALA A 620 7.08 -19.31 -20.54
CA ALA A 620 6.56 -20.01 -21.72
C ALA A 620 5.10 -20.45 -21.54
N ALA A 621 4.73 -20.92 -20.34
CA ALA A 621 3.37 -21.36 -20.03
C ALA A 621 2.36 -20.20 -20.06
N VAL A 622 2.76 -19.01 -19.60
CA VAL A 622 1.94 -17.80 -19.68
C VAL A 622 1.81 -17.32 -21.14
N GLY A 623 2.90 -17.36 -21.91
CA GLY A 623 2.92 -16.97 -23.33
C GLY A 623 2.21 -17.95 -24.27
N ALA A 624 2.09 -19.22 -23.91
CA ALA A 624 1.35 -20.23 -24.68
C ALA A 624 -0.18 -20.03 -24.60
N ASN A 625 -0.67 -19.28 -23.60
CA ASN A 625 -2.09 -19.02 -23.41
C ASN A 625 -2.56 -17.70 -24.04
N THR A 626 -1.65 -16.91 -24.62
CA THR A 626 -2.00 -15.74 -25.43
C THR A 626 -2.10 -16.12 -26.91
N SER A 627 -3.17 -16.84 -27.28
CA SER A 627 -3.67 -16.65 -28.65
C SER A 627 -4.16 -15.20 -28.72
N PRO A 628 -3.73 -14.39 -29.69
CA PRO A 628 -4.12 -12.98 -29.74
C PRO A 628 -5.65 -12.91 -29.87
N THR A 629 -6.31 -12.41 -28.83
CA THR A 629 -7.71 -11.99 -28.93
C THR A 629 -7.79 -10.97 -30.08
N PRO A 630 -8.68 -11.15 -31.07
CA PRO A 630 -8.79 -10.19 -32.16
C PRO A 630 -9.14 -8.81 -31.60
N THR A 631 -8.38 -7.81 -32.04
CA THR A 631 -8.63 -6.39 -31.80
C THR A 631 -10.12 -6.09 -31.99
N PRO A 632 -10.83 -5.48 -31.02
CA PRO A 632 -12.18 -5.02 -31.27
C PRO A 632 -12.12 -3.92 -32.32
N THR A 633 -12.57 -4.23 -33.53
CA THR A 633 -12.85 -3.23 -34.56
C THR A 633 -13.96 -2.33 -34.03
N MET A 634 -13.61 -1.11 -33.62
CA MET A 634 -14.58 -0.08 -33.34
C MET A 634 -15.25 0.34 -34.64
N THR A 635 -16.40 -0.25 -34.95
CA THR A 635 -17.32 0.28 -35.95
C THR A 635 -18.01 1.49 -35.32
N ALA A 636 -17.63 2.68 -35.77
CA ALA A 636 -18.24 3.94 -35.36
C ALA A 636 -19.76 3.90 -35.62
N THR A 637 -20.56 4.06 -34.58
CA THR A 637 -22.01 4.27 -34.70
C THR A 637 -22.27 5.78 -34.86
N PRO A 638 -23.15 6.23 -35.77
CA PRO A 638 -23.27 7.65 -36.10
C PRO A 638 -23.95 8.46 -34.98
N ARG A 639 -23.41 9.66 -34.76
CA ARG A 639 -23.95 10.73 -33.91
C ARG A 639 -25.35 11.15 -34.41
N PRO A 640 -26.38 11.23 -33.55
CA PRO A 640 -27.63 11.86 -33.94
C PRO A 640 -27.48 13.38 -33.97
N SER A 641 -27.76 13.97 -35.12
CA SER A 641 -27.97 15.41 -35.29
C SER A 641 -29.28 15.80 -34.61
N GLY A 642 -29.20 16.60 -33.54
CA GLY A 642 -30.35 17.26 -32.95
C GLY A 642 -30.71 18.49 -33.77
N ASP A 643 -31.77 18.39 -34.55
CA ASP A 643 -32.45 19.53 -35.19
C ASP A 643 -33.46 20.12 -34.20
N MET A 644 -33.42 21.45 -34.06
CA MET A 644 -34.35 22.21 -33.22
C MET A 644 -35.73 22.23 -33.86
N HIS A 645 -36.77 21.79 -33.14
CA HIS A 645 -38.11 22.32 -33.35
C HIS A 645 -38.87 22.56 -32.03
N HIS A 646 -39.22 23.83 -31.85
CA HIS A 646 -40.27 24.32 -30.97
C HIS A 646 -41.55 23.48 -31.09
N ARG A 647 -42.16 23.17 -29.94
CA ARG A 647 -43.60 23.46 -29.70
C ARG A 647 -43.98 23.28 -28.23
N SER A 648 -44.80 24.22 -27.80
CA SER A 648 -45.44 24.42 -26.50
C SER A 648 -46.38 23.27 -26.09
N GLY A 649 -46.66 23.17 -24.79
CA GLY A 649 -48.02 22.89 -24.31
C GLY A 649 -48.20 21.87 -23.18
N HIS A 650 -48.60 22.40 -22.02
CA HIS A 650 -49.65 21.92 -21.10
C HIS A 650 -49.46 20.71 -20.16
N HIS A 651 -49.76 21.01 -18.87
CA HIS A 651 -50.48 20.24 -17.83
C HIS A 651 -50.15 18.75 -17.65
N TRP A 652 -49.73 18.25 -16.50
CA TRP A 652 -50.24 18.43 -15.13
C TRP A 652 -49.11 18.28 -14.10
#